data_AF-A0A7J4DDW0-F1
#
_entry.id   AF-A0A7J4DDW0-F1
#
_cell.length_a   1.000
_cell.length_b   1.000
_cell.length_c   1.000
_cell.angle_alpha   90.00
_cell.angle_beta   90.00
_cell.angle_gamma   90.00
#
_symmetry.space_group_name_H-M   'P 1'
#
loop_
_entity.id
_entity.type
_entity.pdbx_description
1 polymer ?
#
loop_
_entity_poly.entity_id
_entity_poly.type
_entity_poly.pdbx_seq_one_letter_code
_entity_poly.pdbx_strand_id
1 'polypeptide(L)'
;DDDPFTCLDDPPDPLDPNPDPIPADCDPKIIAFFDAVITDAEQDPAESYDSSDHGSHVAGIAAGTGGGQTDPSTGLRYIGAAPGAFLINILSCCDGDIEDIMQGAQWAIDNKDRQWDGGHGIDILTSSLGEQQFEIHVDNDGNSAWSRQMDMVVEAGIITTLSAGNEFGGATLAGCNTIDSPGDARLPVTVASLDKDLSLAIYSSRGYTSDLRVKPDVATIGSNIMAPDAATKDGYTSKSGTSMATPLMAGIAALMMQANPDMTPTEFKDIIGAHSIEREIALLDDPGFNDCSLLESRPDNEFGYGQADPVAFVEAAGSIDRSLNVSMDVVTLQEIGNESYIAGTASGAAPGTGLVEVKVGGGEWQGAADLSKNGDWASWRIKLDPHEQSGNTTIYARLVMSDDSISPVDARRVILIDEMSAVGAAVGLVSIGSYVFFIPFVMILALLGYIMINERWDRKFLSALSSSDGEDGEFDIRAYSPARIPEVLRAGRRSWKEGNSLTESTMRRFVSLCVLYVAQGLPSGFTYVAFVAYLVDNGASPEQIAILFATIALPWTFKFIWGPMIDLIRFPAYGIRRPWILFAQTGMVVSLSTLLFVPDLNASIGLVTILLFVHNLFSSLQDVSVDALAVDVLEPHEVAKANGFMFAAKRGGIIFGGAVLGMLVVPFGIKSAIMVQLPVLLLIMLMPLFLRERPGDRLFPWSKPEEGQEDLWWTQEEESEEDPEAEIALPWDGDEDPRFNRARWVATNLYRDNVSLPAALLWVSIVALLIGGAFAILHLVSTNATYGAIGGPFLLFTKVSFALTALLLIAEWLGVSLPDVPNPFFFMSRSSKRNVSSTAYYIVQGFSTRSSFLLIFLCLLAELYLFTDPIVVDIFINEASWSQTKYNVTMGGIVIAFMMLGQIIGGIIGDKFGVREVAMVGFTFLALANAGMALLSDYWTNTAVMTTYLCARSIVNGIAWICIIAVAMRLTFSKAGGTQFTAYMSMFNLSAVFAYLFAGEMIQRFDYTTSLYIGAALTLFTVILLWFIDPDEVDRVLEGRFGDGEDEFDGDFGERPEAWYEEDEAVVTST
;
A
#
# COMPACT_ATOMS: atom_id res chain seq x y z
N ASP A 1 23.87 -28.87 -73.40
CA ASP A 1 23.94 -27.72 -72.48
C ASP A 1 22.70 -27.70 -71.59
N ASP A 2 22.45 -28.80 -70.88
CA ASP A 2 21.36 -28.90 -69.90
C ASP A 2 22.04 -29.19 -68.55
N ASP A 3 22.23 -28.15 -67.76
CA ASP A 3 22.87 -28.18 -66.45
C ASP A 3 21.84 -28.63 -65.39
N PRO A 4 22.01 -29.76 -64.67
CA PRO A 4 20.97 -30.31 -63.81
C PRO A 4 21.07 -29.87 -62.34
N PHE A 5 21.65 -28.71 -62.03
CA PHE A 5 21.77 -28.19 -60.66
C PHE A 5 21.62 -26.67 -60.61
N THR A 6 20.39 -26.16 -60.76
CA THR A 6 20.02 -24.84 -60.24
C THR A 6 19.48 -25.03 -58.83
N CYS A 7 20.27 -24.66 -57.81
CA CYS A 7 19.74 -24.47 -56.47
C CYS A 7 18.63 -23.41 -56.50
N LEU A 8 17.63 -23.56 -55.64
CA LEU A 8 16.53 -22.59 -55.53
C LEU A 8 17.13 -21.23 -55.11
N ASP A 9 16.76 -20.15 -55.81
CA ASP A 9 17.28 -18.79 -55.56
C ASP A 9 16.85 -18.24 -54.18
N ASP A 10 15.85 -18.84 -53.55
CA ASP A 10 15.36 -18.49 -52.20
C ASP A 10 15.63 -19.67 -51.24
N PRO A 11 16.13 -19.40 -50.01
CA PRO A 11 16.29 -20.44 -49.00
C PRO A 11 14.92 -21.08 -48.67
N PRO A 12 14.88 -22.39 -48.42
CA PRO A 12 13.64 -23.11 -48.08
C PRO A 12 12.95 -22.49 -46.87
N ASP A 13 11.62 -22.40 -46.88
CA ASP A 13 10.86 -21.98 -45.69
C ASP A 13 11.09 -23.02 -44.57
N PRO A 14 11.74 -22.64 -43.45
CA PRO A 14 12.00 -23.57 -42.35
C PRO A 14 10.72 -24.01 -41.63
N LEU A 15 9.59 -23.36 -41.90
CA LEU A 15 8.26 -23.69 -41.39
C LEU A 15 7.35 -24.30 -42.48
N ASP A 16 7.89 -24.67 -43.64
CA ASP A 16 7.13 -25.38 -44.66
C ASP A 16 6.48 -26.62 -44.00
N PRO A 17 5.15 -26.78 -44.07
CA PRO A 17 4.50 -27.99 -43.56
C PRO A 17 4.86 -29.24 -44.35
N ASN A 18 5.49 -29.11 -45.53
CA ASN A 18 5.79 -30.23 -46.41
C ASN A 18 7.11 -30.04 -47.21
N PRO A 19 8.27 -29.83 -46.56
CA PRO A 19 9.52 -29.54 -47.24
C PRO A 19 9.97 -30.75 -48.05
N ASP A 20 10.36 -30.51 -49.31
CA ASP A 20 11.00 -31.52 -50.13
C ASP A 20 12.45 -31.75 -49.66
N PRO A 21 13.00 -32.97 -49.78
CA PRO A 21 14.41 -33.21 -49.52
C PRO A 21 15.28 -32.33 -50.43
N ILE A 22 16.10 -31.48 -49.82
CA ILE A 22 16.96 -30.53 -50.54
C ILE A 22 18.25 -31.26 -50.93
N PRO A 23 18.75 -31.08 -52.17
CA PRO A 23 20.09 -31.54 -52.52
C PRO A 23 21.13 -30.92 -51.56
N ALA A 24 22.09 -31.71 -51.07
CA ALA A 24 23.09 -31.26 -50.11
C ALA A 24 23.86 -29.99 -50.55
N ASP A 25 24.04 -29.81 -51.88
CA ASP A 25 24.71 -28.64 -52.46
C ASP A 25 23.86 -27.35 -52.44
N CYS A 26 22.58 -27.43 -52.02
CA CYS A 26 21.59 -26.36 -52.09
C CYS A 26 20.95 -25.98 -50.74
N ASP A 27 21.33 -26.62 -49.63
CA ASP A 27 20.92 -26.27 -48.27
C ASP A 27 22.18 -25.91 -47.45
N PRO A 28 22.52 -24.62 -47.28
CA PRO A 28 23.70 -24.19 -46.53
C PRO A 28 23.45 -24.27 -45.02
N LYS A 29 22.83 -25.37 -44.55
CA LYS A 29 22.53 -25.61 -43.13
C LYS A 29 23.79 -25.51 -42.29
N ILE A 30 24.90 -26.00 -42.83
CA ILE A 30 26.24 -25.88 -42.26
C ILE A 30 26.90 -24.64 -42.88
N ILE A 31 27.17 -23.63 -42.06
CA ILE A 31 27.71 -22.33 -42.51
C ILE A 31 29.20 -22.16 -42.22
N ALA A 32 29.77 -23.00 -41.34
CA ALA A 32 31.19 -23.04 -41.02
C ALA A 32 31.61 -24.47 -40.64
N PHE A 33 32.83 -24.84 -41.01
CA PHE A 33 33.43 -26.13 -40.66
C PHE A 33 34.87 -25.95 -40.18
N PHE A 34 35.16 -26.34 -38.94
CA PHE A 34 36.50 -26.35 -38.37
C PHE A 34 36.94 -27.79 -38.08
N ASP A 35 38.06 -28.20 -38.65
CA ASP A 35 38.65 -29.53 -38.44
C ASP A 35 39.91 -29.40 -37.59
N ALA A 36 39.73 -29.62 -36.27
CA ALA A 36 40.79 -29.59 -35.27
C ALA A 36 41.68 -30.84 -35.30
N VAL A 37 41.21 -31.95 -35.91
CA VAL A 37 41.84 -33.26 -35.80
C VAL A 37 42.88 -33.48 -36.90
N ILE A 38 42.53 -33.17 -38.15
CA ILE A 38 43.37 -33.48 -39.31
C ILE A 38 44.14 -32.23 -39.77
N THR A 39 43.44 -31.09 -39.87
CA THR A 39 43.97 -29.91 -40.56
C THR A 39 44.37 -28.78 -39.62
N ASP A 40 43.82 -28.75 -38.41
CA ASP A 40 43.93 -27.64 -37.45
C ASP A 40 43.57 -26.29 -38.10
N ALA A 41 42.50 -26.29 -38.91
CA ALA A 41 42.10 -25.14 -39.71
C ALA A 41 40.61 -25.19 -40.10
N GLU A 42 40.04 -24.01 -40.39
CA GLU A 42 38.72 -23.88 -41.00
C GLU A 42 38.77 -24.37 -42.45
N GLN A 43 37.80 -25.20 -42.82
CA GLN A 43 37.62 -25.78 -44.15
C GLN A 43 36.36 -25.23 -44.81
N ASP A 44 36.17 -25.54 -46.09
CA ASP A 44 34.93 -25.18 -46.80
C ASP A 44 33.73 -25.91 -46.13
N PRO A 45 32.65 -25.19 -45.75
CA PRO A 45 31.46 -25.81 -45.16
C PRO A 45 30.83 -26.90 -46.04
N ALA A 46 30.94 -26.79 -47.37
CA ALA A 46 30.45 -27.80 -48.31
C ALA A 46 31.25 -29.11 -48.24
N GLU A 47 32.46 -29.08 -47.69
CA GLU A 47 33.31 -30.26 -47.46
C GLU A 47 33.12 -30.85 -46.05
N SER A 48 32.17 -30.33 -45.26
CA SER A 48 31.83 -30.85 -43.94
C SER A 48 31.46 -32.33 -43.97
N TYR A 49 31.99 -33.10 -43.03
CA TYR A 49 31.75 -34.52 -42.90
C TYR A 49 31.54 -34.93 -41.44
N ASP A 50 30.94 -36.12 -41.28
CA ASP A 50 30.73 -36.78 -40.00
C ASP A 50 31.71 -37.96 -39.89
N SER A 51 32.54 -37.96 -38.85
CA SER A 51 33.57 -38.99 -38.65
C SER A 51 33.03 -40.32 -38.12
N SER A 52 31.84 -40.36 -37.52
CA SER A 52 31.37 -41.53 -36.77
C SER A 52 29.87 -41.82 -36.85
N ASP A 53 29.15 -41.21 -37.80
CA ASP A 53 27.67 -41.24 -37.95
C ASP A 53 26.86 -40.63 -36.80
N HIS A 54 27.53 -40.20 -35.74
CA HIS A 54 26.95 -39.61 -34.54
C HIS A 54 26.63 -38.13 -34.72
N GLY A 55 27.54 -37.36 -35.34
CA GLY A 55 27.40 -35.91 -35.50
C GLY A 55 26.17 -35.52 -36.31
N SER A 56 25.88 -36.25 -37.39
CA SER A 56 24.70 -36.06 -38.25
C SER A 56 23.40 -36.27 -37.49
N HIS A 57 23.38 -37.28 -36.61
CA HIS A 57 22.21 -37.63 -35.81
C HIS A 57 21.91 -36.54 -34.78
N VAL A 58 22.93 -36.11 -34.03
CA VAL A 58 22.86 -35.05 -33.00
C VAL A 58 22.48 -33.70 -33.63
N ALA A 59 23.10 -33.33 -34.74
CA ALA A 59 22.79 -32.13 -35.51
C ALA A 59 21.32 -32.10 -35.98
N GLY A 60 20.81 -33.24 -36.44
CA GLY A 60 19.43 -33.38 -36.88
C GLY A 60 18.40 -33.27 -35.74
N ILE A 61 18.74 -33.73 -34.52
CA ILE A 61 17.88 -33.55 -33.34
C ILE A 61 17.74 -32.05 -33.00
N ALA A 62 18.84 -31.30 -33.07
CA ALA A 62 18.82 -29.88 -32.77
C ALA A 62 18.11 -29.06 -33.86
N ALA A 63 18.48 -29.25 -35.14
CA ALA A 63 18.11 -28.33 -36.22
C ALA A 63 17.62 -28.99 -37.53
N GLY A 64 17.31 -30.29 -37.52
CA GLY A 64 16.87 -31.02 -38.71
C GLY A 64 15.51 -30.53 -39.23
N THR A 65 15.39 -30.36 -40.55
CA THR A 65 14.15 -29.87 -41.21
C THR A 65 13.08 -30.95 -41.40
N GLY A 66 13.40 -32.23 -41.16
CA GLY A 66 12.45 -33.33 -41.36
C GLY A 66 12.14 -33.66 -42.82
N GLY A 67 13.06 -33.33 -43.75
CA GLY A 67 12.91 -33.54 -45.19
C GLY A 67 13.09 -34.98 -45.70
N GLY A 68 13.39 -35.96 -44.83
CA GLY A 68 13.61 -37.37 -45.24
C GLY A 68 12.44 -38.30 -44.94
N GLN A 69 12.74 -39.54 -44.54
CA GLN A 69 11.74 -40.56 -44.22
C GLN A 69 10.79 -40.11 -43.09
N THR A 70 9.51 -40.46 -43.24
CA THR A 70 8.48 -40.27 -42.21
C THR A 70 8.30 -41.51 -41.36
N ASP A 71 7.70 -41.34 -40.19
CA ASP A 71 7.28 -42.44 -39.34
C ASP A 71 6.33 -43.38 -40.10
N PRO A 72 6.65 -44.68 -40.26
CA PRO A 72 5.86 -45.59 -41.07
C PRO A 72 4.45 -45.85 -40.53
N SER A 73 4.21 -45.58 -39.25
CA SER A 73 2.96 -45.88 -38.54
C SER A 73 2.02 -44.68 -38.46
N THR A 74 2.57 -43.48 -38.26
CA THR A 74 1.82 -42.24 -38.06
C THR A 74 1.88 -41.31 -39.28
N GLY A 75 2.87 -41.48 -40.15
CA GLY A 75 3.15 -40.58 -41.26
C GLY A 75 3.77 -39.24 -40.84
N LEU A 76 4.08 -39.06 -39.55
CA LEU A 76 4.69 -37.83 -39.04
C LEU A 76 6.16 -37.73 -39.47
N ARG A 77 6.62 -36.50 -39.73
CA ARG A 77 8.03 -36.20 -40.02
C ARG A 77 8.83 -36.13 -38.72
N TYR A 78 10.11 -36.47 -38.80
CA TYR A 78 11.06 -36.32 -37.71
C TYR A 78 11.75 -34.96 -37.84
N ILE A 79 11.20 -33.95 -37.17
CA ILE A 79 11.72 -32.58 -37.20
C ILE A 79 12.60 -32.36 -35.96
N GLY A 80 13.72 -31.66 -36.12
CA GLY A 80 14.53 -31.21 -35.00
C GLY A 80 13.81 -30.14 -34.17
N ALA A 81 14.33 -29.82 -32.99
CA ALA A 81 13.69 -28.85 -32.10
C ALA A 81 13.68 -27.41 -32.66
N ALA A 82 14.75 -26.98 -33.31
CA ALA A 82 14.89 -25.66 -33.92
C ALA A 82 15.24 -25.77 -35.42
N PRO A 83 14.30 -26.18 -36.29
CA PRO A 83 14.56 -26.44 -37.70
C PRO A 83 14.99 -25.20 -38.49
N GLY A 84 14.79 -23.99 -37.96
CA GLY A 84 15.26 -22.73 -38.55
C GLY A 84 16.69 -22.33 -38.18
N ALA A 85 17.34 -23.03 -37.24
CA ALA A 85 18.71 -22.71 -36.83
C ALA A 85 19.74 -23.16 -37.89
N PHE A 86 20.85 -22.42 -37.99
CA PHE A 86 22.05 -22.82 -38.74
C PHE A 86 23.00 -23.61 -37.84
N LEU A 87 23.90 -24.37 -38.47
CA LEU A 87 24.86 -25.23 -37.78
C LEU A 87 26.30 -24.85 -38.13
N ILE A 88 27.17 -25.00 -37.15
CA ILE A 88 28.62 -24.91 -37.31
C ILE A 88 29.20 -26.25 -36.87
N ASN A 89 29.96 -26.89 -37.75
CA ASN A 89 30.59 -28.17 -37.45
C ASN A 89 32.01 -27.92 -36.89
N ILE A 90 32.25 -28.34 -35.65
CA ILE A 90 33.58 -28.31 -35.01
C ILE A 90 33.99 -29.77 -34.80
N LEU A 91 34.75 -30.31 -35.74
CA LEU A 91 35.25 -31.67 -35.66
C LEU A 91 36.48 -31.72 -34.74
N SER A 92 36.32 -32.41 -33.62
CA SER A 92 37.31 -32.43 -32.54
C SER A 92 37.50 -33.80 -31.86
N CYS A 93 36.86 -34.88 -32.34
CA CYS A 93 36.84 -36.20 -31.70
C CYS A 93 37.00 -37.36 -32.71
N CYS A 94 36.92 -38.61 -32.22
CA CYS A 94 36.95 -39.94 -32.88
C CYS A 94 38.31 -40.37 -33.41
N ASP A 95 39.13 -39.43 -33.87
CA ASP A 95 40.55 -39.60 -34.20
C ASP A 95 41.47 -38.57 -33.52
N GLY A 96 40.91 -37.64 -32.71
CA GLY A 96 41.62 -36.57 -31.99
C GLY A 96 41.64 -36.73 -30.45
N ASP A 97 42.51 -35.98 -29.79
CA ASP A 97 42.74 -36.00 -28.34
C ASP A 97 42.05 -34.81 -27.62
N ILE A 98 42.10 -34.77 -26.27
CA ILE A 98 41.51 -33.67 -25.46
C ILE A 98 42.05 -32.29 -25.87
N GLU A 99 43.30 -32.22 -26.34
CA GLU A 99 43.89 -30.98 -26.86
C GLU A 99 43.10 -30.44 -28.06
N ASP A 100 42.67 -31.30 -28.98
CA ASP A 100 41.90 -30.92 -30.17
C ASP A 100 40.48 -30.45 -29.80
N ILE A 101 39.89 -31.07 -28.76
CA ILE A 101 38.60 -30.62 -28.19
C ILE A 101 38.74 -29.23 -27.57
N MET A 102 39.81 -28.99 -26.81
CA MET A 102 40.08 -27.68 -26.23
C MET A 102 40.34 -26.63 -27.31
N GLN A 103 41.05 -26.98 -28.38
CA GLN A 103 41.26 -26.11 -29.54
C GLN A 103 39.95 -25.79 -30.25
N GLY A 104 39.07 -26.77 -30.47
CA GLY A 104 37.74 -26.55 -31.03
C GLY A 104 36.88 -25.61 -30.17
N ALA A 105 36.90 -25.80 -28.85
CA ALA A 105 36.21 -24.91 -27.91
C ALA A 105 36.81 -23.49 -27.92
N GLN A 106 38.14 -23.36 -28.01
CA GLN A 106 38.80 -22.06 -28.14
C GLN A 106 38.45 -21.37 -29.46
N TRP A 107 38.40 -22.13 -30.56
CA TRP A 107 37.98 -21.61 -31.86
C TRP A 107 36.55 -21.05 -31.82
N ALA A 108 35.64 -21.71 -31.09
CA ALA A 108 34.28 -21.19 -30.88
C ALA A 108 34.28 -19.86 -30.11
N ILE A 109 35.12 -19.71 -29.09
CA ILE A 109 35.28 -18.44 -28.36
C ILE A 109 35.81 -17.34 -29.29
N ASP A 110 36.86 -17.65 -30.05
CA ASP A 110 37.54 -16.67 -30.92
C ASP A 110 36.66 -16.21 -32.09
N ASN A 111 35.70 -17.05 -32.51
CA ASN A 111 34.80 -16.76 -33.63
C ASN A 111 33.34 -16.50 -33.20
N LYS A 112 33.06 -16.34 -31.91
CA LYS A 112 31.71 -16.09 -31.39
C LYS A 112 30.95 -15.00 -32.17
N ASP A 113 31.58 -13.84 -32.33
CA ASP A 113 30.97 -12.65 -32.93
C ASP A 113 31.13 -12.61 -34.47
N ARG A 114 31.80 -13.62 -35.06
CA ARG A 114 32.01 -13.69 -36.50
C ARG A 114 30.67 -13.91 -37.18
N GLN A 115 30.42 -13.11 -38.21
CA GLN A 115 29.18 -13.14 -38.97
C GLN A 115 29.43 -13.94 -40.26
N TRP A 116 28.90 -15.16 -40.33
CA TRP A 116 28.88 -15.94 -41.57
C TRP A 116 27.66 -15.55 -42.43
N ASP A 117 27.55 -16.14 -43.63
CA ASP A 117 26.43 -15.89 -44.53
C ASP A 117 25.08 -16.12 -43.81
N GLY A 118 24.27 -15.07 -43.73
CA GLY A 118 23.05 -15.02 -42.91
C GLY A 118 23.09 -14.00 -41.77
N GLY A 119 24.27 -13.48 -41.39
CA GLY A 119 24.40 -12.46 -40.34
C GLY A 119 24.18 -13.02 -38.93
N HIS A 120 24.66 -14.24 -38.68
CA HIS A 120 24.55 -14.94 -37.40
C HIS A 120 25.95 -15.31 -36.87
N GLY A 121 26.11 -15.22 -35.54
CA GLY A 121 27.31 -15.65 -34.81
C GLY A 121 27.12 -17.00 -34.13
N ILE A 122 27.97 -17.34 -33.14
CA ILE A 122 27.84 -18.55 -32.33
C ILE A 122 27.07 -18.23 -31.04
N ASP A 123 25.80 -18.60 -31.02
CA ASP A 123 24.93 -18.39 -29.84
C ASP A 123 24.98 -19.58 -28.88
N ILE A 124 25.02 -20.80 -29.42
CA ILE A 124 24.89 -22.06 -28.67
C ILE A 124 25.97 -23.05 -29.09
N LEU A 125 26.61 -23.68 -28.11
CA LEU A 125 27.52 -24.80 -28.29
C LEU A 125 26.95 -26.03 -27.58
N THR A 126 26.79 -27.13 -28.31
CA THR A 126 26.36 -28.42 -27.76
C THR A 126 27.49 -29.43 -27.92
N SER A 127 27.81 -30.15 -26.85
CA SER A 127 28.80 -31.23 -26.88
C SER A 127 28.31 -32.44 -26.08
N SER A 128 28.50 -33.62 -26.66
CA SER A 128 28.16 -34.89 -26.02
C SER A 128 29.37 -35.80 -25.85
N LEU A 129 30.54 -35.16 -25.74
CA LEU A 129 31.82 -35.80 -25.50
C LEU A 129 32.07 -35.91 -23.98
N GLY A 130 32.79 -36.94 -23.56
CA GLY A 130 33.22 -37.16 -22.17
C GLY A 130 34.50 -37.99 -22.12
N GLU A 131 35.16 -38.03 -20.96
CA GLU A 131 36.38 -38.83 -20.77
C GLU A 131 36.07 -40.34 -20.85
N GLN A 132 36.69 -41.04 -21.83
CA GLN A 132 36.41 -42.46 -22.13
C GLN A 132 37.33 -43.46 -21.41
N GLN A 133 38.07 -43.03 -20.38
CA GLN A 133 38.98 -43.92 -19.65
C GLN A 133 38.26 -44.53 -18.45
N PHE A 134 38.44 -45.84 -18.24
CA PHE A 134 38.00 -46.57 -17.04
C PHE A 134 38.81 -46.13 -15.78
N GLU A 135 39.06 -44.84 -15.61
CA GLU A 135 39.58 -44.26 -14.38
C GLU A 135 38.40 -43.79 -13.54
N ILE A 136 38.29 -44.29 -12.32
CA ILE A 136 37.29 -43.82 -11.36
C ILE A 136 37.84 -42.51 -10.80
N HIS A 137 37.44 -41.39 -11.37
CA HIS A 137 37.69 -40.08 -10.80
C HIS A 137 36.79 -39.90 -9.57
N VAL A 138 37.43 -39.67 -8.43
CA VAL A 138 36.74 -39.35 -7.17
C VAL A 138 36.61 -37.82 -7.01
N ASP A 139 37.16 -37.07 -7.97
CA ASP A 139 37.37 -35.63 -7.97
C ASP A 139 36.63 -34.88 -9.09
N ASN A 140 35.41 -35.33 -9.44
CA ASN A 140 34.47 -34.64 -10.35
C ASN A 140 33.98 -33.28 -9.77
N ASP A 141 34.86 -32.30 -9.62
CA ASP A 141 34.59 -30.99 -9.00
C ASP A 141 34.63 -29.82 -10.01
N GLY A 142 34.69 -30.13 -11.31
CA GLY A 142 34.74 -29.18 -12.41
C GLY A 142 36.11 -28.54 -12.63
N ASN A 143 37.19 -28.97 -11.96
CA ASN A 143 38.51 -28.35 -12.11
C ASN A 143 39.40 -28.96 -13.20
N SER A 144 38.92 -29.98 -13.93
CA SER A 144 39.64 -30.55 -15.07
C SER A 144 39.94 -29.47 -16.12
N ALA A 145 40.98 -29.70 -16.94
CA ALA A 145 41.33 -28.75 -17.99
C ALA A 145 40.18 -28.56 -18.99
N TRP A 146 39.45 -29.65 -19.27
CA TRP A 146 38.31 -29.63 -20.17
C TRP A 146 37.12 -28.89 -19.57
N SER A 147 36.75 -29.15 -18.31
CA SER A 147 35.62 -28.48 -17.65
C SER A 147 35.84 -26.96 -17.54
N ARG A 148 37.08 -26.54 -17.22
CA ARG A 148 37.44 -25.11 -17.22
C ARG A 148 37.40 -24.48 -18.61
N GLN A 149 37.76 -25.20 -19.67
CA GLN A 149 37.63 -24.70 -21.04
C GLN A 149 36.15 -24.48 -21.39
N MET A 150 35.27 -25.40 -21.01
CA MET A 150 33.83 -25.25 -21.24
C MET A 150 33.21 -24.13 -20.39
N ASP A 151 33.72 -23.89 -19.18
CA ASP A 151 33.36 -22.70 -18.39
C ASP A 151 33.75 -21.41 -19.14
N MET A 152 34.94 -21.35 -19.74
CA MET A 152 35.39 -20.21 -20.55
C MET A 152 34.51 -19.96 -21.78
N VAL A 153 33.95 -21.01 -22.39
CA VAL A 153 32.98 -20.87 -23.50
C VAL A 153 31.72 -20.15 -23.01
N VAL A 154 31.21 -20.49 -21.82
CA VAL A 154 30.05 -19.82 -21.22
C VAL A 154 30.38 -18.39 -20.81
N GLU A 155 31.57 -18.14 -20.27
CA GLU A 155 32.03 -16.77 -19.93
C GLU A 155 32.18 -15.88 -21.17
N ALA A 156 32.48 -16.45 -22.33
CA ALA A 156 32.43 -15.75 -23.61
C ALA A 156 30.98 -15.43 -24.05
N GLY A 157 29.97 -15.86 -23.30
CA GLY A 157 28.56 -15.60 -23.56
C GLY A 157 27.91 -16.60 -24.52
N ILE A 158 28.51 -17.77 -24.75
CA ILE A 158 27.94 -18.84 -25.59
C ILE A 158 27.15 -19.78 -24.68
N ILE A 159 25.86 -19.99 -24.97
CA ILE A 159 25.05 -20.96 -24.21
C ILE A 159 25.61 -22.36 -24.47
N THR A 160 25.97 -23.07 -23.41
CA THR A 160 26.65 -24.36 -23.55
C THR A 160 25.86 -25.48 -22.92
N THR A 161 25.55 -26.52 -23.70
CA THR A 161 24.90 -27.76 -23.22
C THR A 161 25.87 -28.93 -23.33
N LEU A 162 25.99 -29.69 -22.23
CA LEU A 162 26.88 -30.84 -22.10
C LEU A 162 26.10 -32.09 -21.72
N SER A 163 26.51 -33.26 -22.22
CA SER A 163 25.90 -34.53 -21.82
C SER A 163 26.32 -34.93 -20.41
N ALA A 164 25.40 -35.52 -19.64
CA ALA A 164 25.71 -36.09 -18.34
C ALA A 164 26.66 -37.31 -18.41
N GLY A 165 26.74 -38.01 -19.56
CA GLY A 165 27.54 -39.24 -19.74
C GLY A 165 26.69 -40.52 -19.61
N ASN A 166 27.17 -41.62 -20.19
CA ASN A 166 26.47 -42.93 -20.22
C ASN A 166 27.26 -44.06 -19.53
N GLU A 167 28.50 -43.81 -19.15
CA GLU A 167 29.53 -44.80 -18.84
C GLU A 167 29.29 -45.48 -17.48
N PHE A 168 28.62 -44.78 -16.55
CA PHE A 168 28.43 -45.23 -15.17
C PHE A 168 26.97 -45.19 -14.68
N GLY A 169 26.00 -44.74 -15.48
CA GLY A 169 24.58 -44.64 -15.07
C GLY A 169 23.94 -45.95 -14.62
N GLY A 170 24.40 -47.10 -15.11
CA GLY A 170 23.92 -48.43 -14.68
C GLY A 170 24.77 -49.11 -13.59
N ALA A 171 25.88 -48.50 -13.15
CA ALA A 171 26.86 -49.14 -12.28
C ALA A 171 26.54 -48.93 -10.79
N THR A 172 25.80 -49.89 -10.21
CA THR A 172 25.33 -49.88 -8.80
C THR A 172 26.40 -49.69 -7.71
N LEU A 173 27.67 -49.84 -8.04
CA LEU A 173 28.80 -49.67 -7.12
C LEU A 173 29.35 -48.22 -7.08
N ALA A 174 29.00 -47.37 -8.05
CA ALA A 174 29.57 -46.02 -8.20
C ALA A 174 28.79 -44.92 -7.46
N GLY A 175 27.53 -45.17 -7.06
CA GLY A 175 26.71 -44.22 -6.31
C GLY A 175 26.34 -42.95 -7.11
N CYS A 176 26.11 -41.85 -6.39
CA CYS A 176 25.51 -40.60 -6.88
C CYS A 176 26.58 -39.57 -7.26
N ASN A 177 27.60 -39.99 -8.02
CA ASN A 177 28.68 -39.12 -8.50
C ASN A 177 29.30 -39.74 -9.74
N THR A 178 28.50 -39.82 -10.80
CA THR A 178 28.84 -40.51 -12.05
C THR A 178 28.94 -39.58 -13.24
N ILE A 179 28.69 -38.28 -13.03
CA ILE A 179 28.89 -37.24 -14.04
C ILE A 179 30.36 -36.85 -14.03
N ASP A 180 31.04 -37.11 -15.14
CA ASP A 180 32.46 -36.85 -15.33
C ASP A 180 32.70 -35.63 -16.22
N SER A 181 33.96 -35.25 -16.40
CA SER A 181 34.41 -34.17 -17.28
C SER A 181 34.01 -34.41 -18.75
N PRO A 182 33.49 -33.40 -19.45
CA PRO A 182 33.26 -32.01 -19.02
C PRO A 182 31.88 -31.77 -18.38
N GLY A 183 31.02 -32.78 -18.26
CA GLY A 183 29.66 -32.67 -17.72
C GLY A 183 29.61 -32.17 -16.27
N ASP A 184 30.72 -32.27 -15.53
CA ASP A 184 30.89 -31.72 -14.19
C ASP A 184 31.24 -30.21 -14.16
N ALA A 185 31.37 -29.53 -15.30
CA ALA A 185 31.68 -28.09 -15.38
C ALA A 185 30.67 -27.20 -14.63
N ARG A 186 31.10 -26.00 -14.21
CA ARG A 186 30.33 -25.14 -13.29
C ARG A 186 29.23 -24.37 -14.01
N LEU A 187 29.57 -23.74 -15.12
CA LEU A 187 28.71 -22.80 -15.82
C LEU A 187 27.78 -23.47 -16.85
N PRO A 188 28.24 -24.43 -17.70
CA PRO A 188 27.39 -25.11 -18.68
C PRO A 188 26.17 -25.80 -18.05
N VAL A 189 25.16 -26.07 -18.89
CA VAL A 189 23.98 -26.88 -18.53
C VAL A 189 24.26 -28.33 -18.89
N THR A 190 24.23 -29.21 -17.89
CA THR A 190 24.45 -30.64 -18.05
C THR A 190 23.12 -31.36 -18.18
N VAL A 191 22.98 -32.20 -19.21
CA VAL A 191 21.71 -32.77 -19.63
C VAL A 191 21.69 -34.29 -19.43
N ALA A 192 20.74 -34.76 -18.62
CA ALA A 192 20.45 -36.18 -18.43
C ALA A 192 19.44 -36.72 -19.46
N SER A 193 19.42 -38.04 -19.62
CA SER A 193 18.62 -38.74 -20.64
C SER A 193 17.39 -39.41 -20.04
N LEU A 194 16.22 -39.16 -20.64
CA LEU A 194 14.95 -39.80 -20.31
C LEU A 194 14.53 -40.80 -21.38
N ASP A 195 13.81 -41.82 -20.94
CA ASP A 195 13.02 -42.71 -21.78
C ASP A 195 11.75 -42.03 -22.31
N LYS A 196 11.09 -42.65 -23.30
CA LYS A 196 9.85 -42.12 -23.89
C LYS A 196 8.66 -42.11 -22.94
N ASP A 197 8.73 -42.86 -21.85
CA ASP A 197 7.77 -42.83 -20.75
C ASP A 197 8.14 -41.78 -19.67
N LEU A 198 9.18 -40.98 -19.93
CA LEU A 198 9.70 -39.92 -19.07
C LEU A 198 10.35 -40.43 -17.78
N SER A 199 10.66 -41.73 -17.69
CA SER A 199 11.55 -42.26 -16.66
C SER A 199 13.01 -41.91 -16.97
N LEU A 200 13.88 -41.84 -15.95
CA LEU A 200 15.30 -41.67 -16.16
C LEU A 200 15.85 -42.90 -16.90
N ALA A 201 16.54 -42.70 -18.02
CA ALA A 201 17.11 -43.80 -18.78
C ALA A 201 18.19 -44.49 -17.93
N ILE A 202 18.18 -45.84 -17.90
CA ILE A 202 19.06 -46.64 -17.03
C ILE A 202 20.56 -46.36 -17.19
N TYR A 203 20.97 -45.88 -18.37
CA TYR A 203 22.36 -45.56 -18.68
C TYR A 203 22.73 -44.11 -18.32
N SER A 204 21.78 -43.23 -18.02
CA SER A 204 22.06 -41.82 -17.74
C SER A 204 22.89 -41.69 -16.46
N SER A 205 24.00 -40.97 -16.55
CA SER A 205 24.79 -40.64 -15.35
C SER A 205 24.03 -39.69 -14.44
N ARG A 206 24.24 -39.86 -13.15
CA ARG A 206 23.61 -39.18 -12.02
C ARG A 206 24.65 -38.43 -11.21
N GLY A 207 24.31 -37.24 -10.72
CA GLY A 207 25.16 -36.53 -9.76
C GLY A 207 24.78 -36.88 -8.33
N TYR A 208 25.13 -36.06 -7.32
CA TYR A 208 25.88 -34.81 -7.38
C TYR A 208 27.33 -34.93 -7.90
N THR A 209 27.91 -33.79 -8.27
CA THR A 209 29.37 -33.66 -8.40
C THR A 209 30.07 -33.84 -7.05
N SER A 210 31.38 -34.09 -7.06
CA SER A 210 32.19 -34.30 -5.85
C SER A 210 32.20 -33.10 -4.89
N ASP A 211 31.91 -31.89 -5.41
CA ASP A 211 31.77 -30.64 -4.64
C ASP A 211 30.31 -30.25 -4.33
N LEU A 212 29.38 -31.21 -4.43
CA LEU A 212 27.96 -31.05 -4.04
C LEU A 212 27.19 -29.99 -4.85
N ARG A 213 27.58 -29.75 -6.12
CA ARG A 213 26.78 -28.97 -7.06
C ARG A 213 25.75 -29.86 -7.74
N VAL A 214 24.52 -29.32 -7.85
CA VAL A 214 23.39 -29.92 -8.56
C VAL A 214 23.78 -30.13 -10.01
N LYS A 215 23.99 -31.39 -10.37
CA LYS A 215 24.23 -31.89 -11.71
C LYS A 215 23.56 -33.27 -11.78
N PRO A 216 22.92 -33.68 -12.89
CA PRO A 216 22.66 -32.88 -14.09
C PRO A 216 21.84 -31.62 -13.75
N ASP A 217 21.80 -30.61 -14.61
CA ASP A 217 20.94 -29.45 -14.36
C ASP A 217 19.49 -29.77 -14.76
N VAL A 218 19.29 -30.50 -15.86
CA VAL A 218 17.97 -30.83 -16.41
C VAL A 218 18.01 -32.18 -17.13
N ALA A 219 16.86 -32.83 -17.26
CA ALA A 219 16.72 -34.05 -18.06
C ALA A 219 15.76 -33.87 -19.25
N THR A 220 16.12 -34.44 -20.41
CA THR A 220 15.30 -34.44 -21.63
C THR A 220 15.25 -35.84 -22.26
N ILE A 221 14.31 -36.09 -23.16
CA ILE A 221 14.18 -37.39 -23.82
C ILE A 221 15.41 -37.66 -24.70
N GLY A 222 16.10 -38.76 -24.43
CA GLY A 222 17.26 -39.19 -25.21
C GLY A 222 17.24 -40.66 -25.63
N SER A 223 16.25 -41.45 -25.21
CA SER A 223 16.11 -42.85 -25.65
C SER A 223 15.26 -43.00 -26.91
N ASN A 224 15.72 -43.86 -27.82
CA ASN A 224 15.02 -44.26 -29.05
C ASN A 224 14.62 -43.04 -29.91
N ILE A 225 15.51 -42.05 -30.00
CA ILE A 225 15.30 -40.82 -30.78
C ILE A 225 15.59 -41.10 -32.25
N MET A 226 14.62 -40.78 -33.10
CA MET A 226 14.74 -40.86 -34.55
C MET A 226 15.35 -39.57 -35.08
N ALA A 227 16.47 -39.66 -35.79
CA ALA A 227 17.11 -38.53 -36.45
C ALA A 227 17.86 -39.00 -37.72
N PRO A 228 18.39 -38.08 -38.56
CA PRO A 228 19.05 -38.42 -39.82
C PRO A 228 20.17 -39.45 -39.65
N ASP A 229 20.22 -40.40 -40.59
CA ASP A 229 21.27 -41.41 -40.68
C ASP A 229 22.38 -40.91 -41.60
N ALA A 230 23.62 -40.93 -41.13
CA ALA A 230 24.75 -40.35 -41.85
C ALA A 230 25.00 -41.05 -43.19
N ALA A 231 25.50 -40.30 -44.17
CA ALA A 231 25.77 -40.78 -45.54
C ALA A 231 24.54 -41.38 -46.27
N THR A 232 23.32 -41.08 -45.81
CA THR A 232 22.08 -41.39 -46.52
C THR A 232 21.47 -40.12 -47.12
N LYS A 233 20.61 -40.27 -48.14
CA LYS A 233 19.91 -39.12 -48.74
C LYS A 233 18.67 -38.71 -47.96
N ASP A 234 17.90 -39.69 -47.49
CA ASP A 234 16.61 -39.51 -46.82
C ASP A 234 16.45 -40.43 -45.59
N GLY A 235 17.49 -41.17 -45.20
CA GLY A 235 17.42 -42.18 -44.15
C GLY A 235 17.36 -41.57 -42.74
N TYR A 236 16.60 -42.21 -41.86
CA TYR A 236 16.53 -41.90 -40.44
C TYR A 236 16.82 -43.16 -39.63
N THR A 237 17.57 -43.00 -38.53
CA THR A 237 17.93 -44.11 -37.63
C THR A 237 17.60 -43.75 -36.18
N SER A 238 17.40 -44.78 -35.36
CA SER A 238 17.11 -44.63 -33.94
C SER A 238 18.38 -44.80 -33.11
N LYS A 239 18.69 -43.83 -32.25
CA LYS A 239 19.79 -43.92 -31.27
C LYS A 239 19.28 -43.54 -29.87
N SER A 240 20.01 -44.01 -28.85
CA SER A 240 19.73 -43.74 -27.44
C SER A 240 20.99 -43.26 -26.73
N GLY A 241 20.88 -42.20 -25.93
CA GLY A 241 21.98 -41.70 -25.11
C GLY A 241 21.71 -40.31 -24.53
N THR A 242 22.51 -39.92 -23.52
CA THR A 242 22.63 -38.50 -23.13
C THR A 242 23.10 -37.64 -24.30
N SER A 243 23.78 -38.25 -25.28
CA SER A 243 24.14 -37.60 -26.55
C SER A 243 22.95 -37.22 -27.43
N MET A 244 21.78 -37.83 -27.25
CA MET A 244 20.56 -37.44 -27.97
C MET A 244 19.73 -36.43 -27.16
N ALA A 245 19.81 -36.50 -25.83
CA ALA A 245 19.15 -35.56 -24.92
C ALA A 245 19.77 -34.15 -24.99
N THR A 246 21.09 -34.07 -25.05
CA THR A 246 21.86 -32.81 -25.08
C THR A 246 21.56 -31.92 -26.29
N PRO A 247 21.56 -32.40 -27.55
CA PRO A 247 21.18 -31.58 -28.70
C PRO A 247 19.70 -31.22 -28.74
N LEU A 248 18.82 -32.03 -28.13
CA LEU A 248 17.42 -31.66 -27.95
C LEU A 248 17.31 -30.42 -27.05
N MET A 249 18.07 -30.38 -25.94
CA MET A 249 18.16 -29.20 -25.09
C MET A 249 18.82 -28.00 -25.80
N ALA A 250 19.80 -28.25 -26.66
CA ALA A 250 20.41 -27.19 -27.49
C ALA A 250 19.40 -26.58 -28.49
N GLY A 251 18.53 -27.40 -29.09
CA GLY A 251 17.45 -26.91 -29.93
C GLY A 251 16.40 -26.13 -29.14
N ILE A 252 16.07 -26.55 -27.91
CA ILE A 252 15.21 -25.76 -27.00
C ILE A 252 15.88 -24.42 -26.66
N ALA A 253 17.19 -24.41 -26.39
CA ALA A 253 17.94 -23.19 -26.17
C ALA A 253 17.90 -22.23 -27.38
N ALA A 254 17.92 -22.77 -28.61
CA ALA A 254 17.77 -21.97 -29.82
C ALA A 254 16.38 -21.33 -29.94
N LEU A 255 15.31 -22.03 -29.52
CA LEU A 255 13.97 -21.45 -29.44
C LEU A 255 13.87 -20.36 -28.35
N MET A 256 14.54 -20.55 -27.21
CA MET A 256 14.61 -19.51 -26.17
C MET A 256 15.38 -18.28 -26.65
N MET A 257 16.49 -18.47 -27.37
CA MET A 257 17.26 -17.39 -28.00
C MET A 257 16.45 -16.68 -29.10
N GLN A 258 15.61 -17.42 -29.84
CA GLN A 258 14.70 -16.83 -30.81
C GLN A 258 13.64 -15.95 -30.12
N ALA A 259 13.13 -16.37 -28.97
CA ALA A 259 12.18 -15.59 -28.18
C ALA A 259 12.84 -14.36 -27.53
N ASN A 260 14.11 -14.49 -27.13
CA ASN A 260 14.89 -13.41 -26.51
C ASN A 260 16.36 -13.43 -27.00
N PRO A 261 16.68 -12.68 -28.08
CA PRO A 261 18.02 -12.66 -28.66
C PRO A 261 19.12 -12.07 -27.78
N ASP A 262 18.75 -11.34 -26.72
CA ASP A 262 19.73 -10.75 -25.82
C ASP A 262 19.98 -11.61 -24.57
N MET A 263 19.35 -12.79 -24.46
CA MET A 263 19.41 -13.66 -23.27
C MET A 263 20.84 -14.11 -22.97
N THR A 264 21.26 -13.95 -21.71
CA THR A 264 22.57 -14.38 -21.24
C THR A 264 22.59 -15.87 -20.86
N PRO A 265 23.77 -16.53 -20.86
CA PRO A 265 23.86 -17.92 -20.39
C PRO A 265 23.45 -18.12 -18.92
N THR A 266 23.59 -17.09 -18.08
CA THR A 266 23.12 -17.12 -16.69
C THR A 266 21.59 -17.11 -16.62
N GLU A 267 20.94 -16.18 -17.33
CA GLU A 267 19.47 -16.15 -17.44
C GLU A 267 18.92 -17.46 -18.00
N PHE A 268 19.56 -18.04 -19.02
CA PHE A 268 19.20 -19.36 -19.55
C PHE A 268 19.22 -20.45 -18.47
N LYS A 269 20.28 -20.51 -17.65
CA LYS A 269 20.41 -21.48 -16.57
C LYS A 269 19.41 -21.26 -15.44
N ASP A 270 19.14 -19.99 -15.09
CA ASP A 270 18.17 -19.63 -14.04
C ASP A 270 16.73 -19.97 -14.46
N ILE A 271 16.36 -19.75 -15.73
CA ILE A 271 15.06 -20.17 -16.28
C ILE A 271 14.89 -21.69 -16.15
N ILE A 272 15.91 -22.46 -16.55
CA ILE A 272 15.88 -23.92 -16.42
C ILE A 272 15.66 -24.31 -14.95
N GLY A 273 16.40 -23.69 -14.03
CA GLY A 273 16.28 -23.96 -12.60
C GLY A 273 14.89 -23.68 -12.02
N ALA A 274 14.26 -22.58 -12.43
CA ALA A 274 12.98 -22.13 -11.88
C ALA A 274 11.75 -22.80 -12.52
N HIS A 275 11.86 -23.24 -13.77
CA HIS A 275 10.71 -23.69 -14.59
C HIS A 275 10.72 -25.18 -14.96
N SER A 276 11.73 -25.95 -14.54
CA SER A 276 11.75 -27.40 -14.79
C SER A 276 10.59 -28.10 -14.09
N ILE A 277 10.03 -29.12 -14.74
CA ILE A 277 8.98 -29.96 -14.16
C ILE A 277 9.63 -30.90 -13.16
N GLU A 278 9.30 -30.68 -11.90
CA GLU A 278 9.73 -31.57 -10.83
C GLU A 278 9.01 -32.92 -10.94
N ARG A 279 9.77 -34.01 -10.77
CA ARG A 279 9.22 -35.36 -10.83
C ARG A 279 9.46 -36.06 -9.51
N GLU A 280 8.44 -36.74 -9.01
CA GLU A 280 8.62 -37.71 -7.93
C GLU A 280 9.47 -38.87 -8.47
N ILE A 281 10.43 -39.30 -7.66
CA ILE A 281 11.32 -40.41 -7.96
C ILE A 281 10.47 -41.68 -8.12
N ALA A 282 10.26 -42.10 -9.38
CA ALA A 282 9.50 -43.29 -9.69
C ALA A 282 10.39 -44.52 -9.49
N LEU A 283 10.38 -45.09 -8.28
CA LEU A 283 11.03 -46.35 -7.92
C LEU A 283 10.31 -47.56 -8.55
N LEU A 284 10.28 -47.63 -9.88
CA LEU A 284 9.76 -48.80 -10.60
C LEU A 284 10.92 -49.47 -11.36
N ASP A 285 11.37 -50.58 -10.79
CA ASP A 285 12.24 -51.60 -11.39
C ASP A 285 13.73 -51.25 -11.66
N ASP A 286 14.41 -50.48 -10.79
CA ASP A 286 15.88 -50.58 -10.70
C ASP A 286 16.26 -51.75 -9.76
N PRO A 287 16.87 -52.84 -10.26
CA PRO A 287 17.30 -53.97 -9.43
C PRO A 287 18.54 -53.67 -8.55
N GLY A 288 18.97 -52.42 -8.42
CA GLY A 288 20.18 -52.00 -7.74
C GLY A 288 19.99 -50.93 -6.67
N PHE A 289 20.90 -50.90 -5.69
CA PHE A 289 21.02 -49.91 -4.61
C PHE A 289 21.44 -48.50 -5.10
N ASN A 290 20.90 -48.02 -6.23
CA ASN A 290 21.19 -46.71 -6.85
C ASN A 290 20.26 -45.58 -6.35
N ASP A 291 19.67 -45.75 -5.17
CA ASP A 291 18.78 -44.75 -4.61
C ASP A 291 19.59 -43.58 -4.03
N CYS A 292 19.76 -42.57 -4.87
CA CYS A 292 20.44 -41.34 -4.54
C CYS A 292 19.60 -40.37 -3.68
N SER A 293 18.35 -40.74 -3.40
CA SER A 293 17.40 -39.94 -2.61
C SER A 293 17.50 -40.16 -1.09
N LEU A 294 18.25 -41.18 -0.64
CA LEU A 294 18.33 -41.57 0.78
C LEU A 294 19.02 -40.53 1.70
N LEU A 295 19.61 -39.46 1.15
CA LEU A 295 20.40 -38.49 1.92
C LEU A 295 19.90 -37.03 1.85
N GLU A 296 18.89 -36.68 1.03
CA GLU A 296 18.49 -35.27 0.92
C GLU A 296 17.08 -35.08 0.33
N SER A 297 16.33 -34.11 0.84
CA SER A 297 14.95 -33.80 0.43
C SER A 297 14.89 -32.79 -0.74
N ARG A 298 15.78 -32.95 -1.73
CA ARG A 298 15.98 -32.20 -3.02
C ARG A 298 17.12 -31.16 -2.98
N PRO A 299 17.76 -30.74 -4.11
CA PRO A 299 17.55 -31.09 -5.54
C PRO A 299 17.73 -32.57 -5.90
N ASP A 300 17.05 -33.02 -6.95
CA ASP A 300 17.04 -34.42 -7.40
C ASP A 300 18.35 -34.71 -8.15
N ASN A 301 19.13 -35.66 -7.67
CA ASN A 301 20.45 -35.97 -8.24
C ASN A 301 20.38 -36.91 -9.46
N GLU A 302 19.18 -37.36 -9.81
CA GLU A 302 18.87 -38.07 -11.05
C GLU A 302 18.49 -37.12 -12.19
N PHE A 303 17.73 -36.06 -11.90
CA PHE A 303 17.17 -35.13 -12.90
C PHE A 303 17.64 -33.68 -12.77
N GLY A 304 18.36 -33.33 -11.71
CA GLY A 304 18.76 -31.96 -11.41
C GLY A 304 17.63 -31.11 -10.85
N TYR A 305 17.34 -30.02 -11.57
CA TYR A 305 16.16 -29.19 -11.36
C TYR A 305 14.88 -29.87 -11.87
N GLY A 306 14.98 -30.94 -12.68
CA GLY A 306 13.86 -31.76 -13.11
C GLY A 306 13.84 -32.06 -14.60
N GLN A 307 12.65 -32.45 -15.09
CA GLN A 307 12.40 -32.64 -16.52
C GLN A 307 12.26 -31.28 -17.22
N ALA A 308 12.84 -31.14 -18.41
CA ALA A 308 12.66 -29.94 -19.22
C ALA A 308 11.18 -29.73 -19.63
N ASP A 309 10.72 -28.48 -19.50
CA ASP A 309 9.48 -28.00 -20.08
C ASP A 309 9.79 -26.96 -21.16
N PRO A 310 9.84 -27.37 -22.45
CA PRO A 310 10.19 -26.48 -23.53
C PRO A 310 9.26 -25.26 -23.65
N VAL A 311 7.98 -25.42 -23.32
CA VAL A 311 7.00 -24.33 -23.45
C VAL A 311 7.24 -23.30 -22.36
N ALA A 312 7.31 -23.75 -21.10
CA ALA A 312 7.57 -22.84 -19.98
C ALA A 312 8.91 -22.12 -20.11
N PHE A 313 9.94 -22.78 -20.64
CA PHE A 313 11.25 -22.17 -20.87
C PHE A 313 11.22 -21.06 -21.92
N VAL A 314 10.54 -21.29 -23.06
CA VAL A 314 10.45 -20.30 -24.15
C VAL A 314 9.55 -19.13 -23.75
N GLU A 315 8.43 -19.39 -23.09
CA GLU A 315 7.53 -18.35 -22.57
C GLU A 315 8.25 -17.49 -21.52
N ALA A 316 8.94 -18.10 -20.56
CA ALA A 316 9.73 -17.39 -19.56
C ALA A 316 10.81 -16.52 -20.22
N ALA A 317 11.58 -17.06 -21.18
CA ALA A 317 12.61 -16.32 -21.89
C ALA A 317 12.05 -15.09 -22.63
N GLY A 318 10.92 -15.25 -23.33
CA GLY A 318 10.26 -14.18 -24.09
C GLY A 318 9.58 -13.12 -23.21
N SER A 319 9.26 -13.44 -21.96
CA SER A 319 8.61 -12.53 -21.01
C SER A 319 9.58 -11.63 -20.22
N ILE A 320 10.89 -11.81 -20.34
CA ILE A 320 11.87 -11.02 -19.58
C ILE A 320 11.86 -9.55 -19.99
N ASP A 321 11.48 -8.68 -19.06
CA ASP A 321 11.57 -7.23 -19.17
C ASP A 321 12.73 -6.69 -18.32
N ARG A 322 13.76 -6.19 -18.99
CA ARG A 322 14.99 -5.67 -18.36
C ARG A 322 14.83 -4.31 -17.68
N SER A 323 13.68 -3.66 -17.84
CA SER A 323 13.36 -2.47 -17.05
C SER A 323 12.99 -2.83 -15.60
N LEU A 324 12.64 -4.10 -15.35
CA LEU A 324 12.31 -4.65 -14.06
C LEU A 324 13.52 -5.30 -13.40
N ASN A 325 13.59 -5.22 -12.07
CA ASN A 325 14.62 -5.88 -11.29
C ASN A 325 14.04 -6.35 -9.94
N VAL A 326 14.55 -7.47 -9.44
CA VAL A 326 14.23 -8.02 -8.13
C VAL A 326 15.52 -8.53 -7.46
N SER A 327 15.62 -8.37 -6.16
CA SER A 327 16.74 -8.88 -5.37
C SER A 327 16.24 -9.32 -4.01
N MET A 328 16.69 -10.49 -3.57
CA MET A 328 16.50 -11.00 -2.21
C MET A 328 17.64 -10.57 -1.28
N ASP A 329 17.31 -10.24 -0.04
CA ASP A 329 18.25 -10.00 1.07
C ASP A 329 18.71 -11.33 1.70
N VAL A 330 19.09 -12.29 0.85
CA VAL A 330 19.52 -13.63 1.24
C VAL A 330 20.89 -13.91 0.66
N VAL A 331 21.79 -14.43 1.49
CA VAL A 331 23.13 -14.84 1.06
C VAL A 331 23.12 -16.32 0.69
N THR A 332 23.85 -16.70 -0.35
CA THR A 332 24.01 -18.10 -0.75
C THR A 332 24.53 -18.95 0.43
N LEU A 333 23.93 -20.12 0.65
CA LEU A 333 24.16 -21.05 1.77
C LEU A 333 23.80 -20.49 3.16
N GLN A 334 22.98 -19.45 3.24
CA GLN A 334 22.42 -19.01 4.51
C GLN A 334 21.47 -20.07 5.09
N GLU A 335 21.57 -20.31 6.40
CA GLU A 335 20.63 -21.16 7.13
C GLU A 335 19.32 -20.40 7.38
N ILE A 336 18.20 -21.00 6.99
CA ILE A 336 16.86 -20.42 7.07
C ILE A 336 15.99 -21.38 7.88
N GLY A 337 15.50 -20.90 9.01
CA GLY A 337 14.63 -21.68 9.89
C GLY A 337 13.25 -21.93 9.30
N ASN A 338 12.54 -22.90 9.85
CA ASN A 338 11.16 -23.16 9.49
C ASN A 338 10.28 -21.91 9.65
N GLU A 339 9.41 -21.66 8.66
CA GLU A 339 8.51 -20.51 8.61
C GLU A 339 9.19 -19.12 8.70
N SER A 340 10.45 -19.01 8.28
CA SER A 340 11.18 -17.74 8.26
C SER A 340 10.65 -16.75 7.22
N TYR A 341 10.86 -15.46 7.44
CA TYR A 341 10.58 -14.42 6.45
C TYR A 341 11.77 -14.17 5.54
N ILE A 342 11.49 -14.01 4.25
CA ILE A 342 12.42 -13.54 3.23
C ILE A 342 11.98 -12.15 2.79
N ALA A 343 12.91 -11.22 2.79
CA ALA A 343 12.69 -9.85 2.34
C ALA A 343 13.61 -9.52 1.17
N GLY A 344 13.26 -8.47 0.45
CA GLY A 344 14.06 -7.97 -0.65
C GLY A 344 13.59 -6.63 -1.16
N THR A 345 14.20 -6.21 -2.26
CA THR A 345 13.86 -4.99 -2.98
C THR A 345 13.55 -5.32 -4.43
N ALA A 346 12.56 -4.65 -5.00
CA ALA A 346 12.31 -4.68 -6.44
C ALA A 346 12.29 -3.25 -6.99
N SER A 347 12.50 -3.10 -8.30
CA SER A 347 12.45 -1.80 -8.98
C SER A 347 11.95 -1.94 -10.41
N GLY A 348 11.41 -0.86 -10.95
CA GLY A 348 10.86 -0.83 -12.32
C GLY A 348 9.34 -1.03 -12.36
N ALA A 349 8.74 -1.58 -11.29
CA ALA A 349 7.29 -1.63 -11.12
C ALA A 349 6.70 -0.24 -10.92
N ALA A 350 5.56 0.02 -11.55
CA ALA A 350 4.74 1.19 -11.21
C ALA A 350 4.00 0.92 -9.88
N PRO A 351 3.76 1.95 -9.05
CA PRO A 351 2.97 1.84 -7.82
C PRO A 351 1.66 1.04 -7.97
N GLY A 352 1.50 0.06 -7.09
CA GLY A 352 0.49 -1.00 -6.95
C GLY A 352 0.29 -1.90 -8.18
N THR A 353 1.18 -1.90 -9.17
CA THR A 353 1.13 -2.85 -10.28
C THR A 353 2.05 -4.05 -10.04
N GLY A 354 1.67 -5.18 -10.62
CA GLY A 354 2.41 -6.42 -10.54
C GLY A 354 2.45 -7.08 -9.16
N LEU A 355 3.20 -8.16 -9.08
CA LEU A 355 3.32 -9.02 -7.91
C LEU A 355 4.75 -9.54 -7.83
N VAL A 356 5.42 -9.35 -6.69
CA VAL A 356 6.62 -10.15 -6.41
C VAL A 356 6.16 -11.56 -6.02
N GLU A 357 6.69 -12.55 -6.71
CA GLU A 357 6.47 -13.95 -6.39
C GLU A 357 7.77 -14.58 -5.93
N VAL A 358 7.66 -15.48 -4.94
CA VAL A 358 8.78 -16.26 -4.42
C VAL A 358 8.41 -17.73 -4.47
N LYS A 359 9.38 -18.56 -4.88
CA LYS A 359 9.26 -20.00 -4.98
C LYS A 359 10.42 -20.65 -4.23
N VAL A 360 10.15 -21.75 -3.52
CA VAL A 360 11.18 -22.54 -2.82
C VAL A 360 11.29 -23.91 -3.48
N GLY A 361 12.48 -24.25 -3.98
CA GLY A 361 12.72 -25.50 -4.71
C GLY A 361 11.77 -25.66 -5.90
N GLY A 362 11.17 -26.84 -6.05
CA GLY A 362 10.13 -27.09 -7.06
C GLY A 362 8.70 -26.76 -6.61
N GLY A 363 8.52 -26.08 -5.47
CA GLY A 363 7.19 -25.67 -4.99
C GLY A 363 6.47 -24.66 -5.89
N GLU A 364 5.25 -24.28 -5.49
CA GLU A 364 4.47 -23.26 -6.21
C GLU A 364 5.02 -21.85 -5.99
N TRP A 365 4.81 -20.98 -6.97
CA TRP A 365 5.07 -19.54 -6.82
C TRP A 365 4.06 -18.92 -5.85
N GLN A 366 4.55 -18.13 -4.90
CA GLN A 366 3.74 -17.49 -3.87
C GLN A 366 3.90 -15.98 -3.89
N GLY A 367 2.78 -15.26 -3.82
CA GLY A 367 2.79 -13.80 -3.77
C GLY A 367 3.39 -13.27 -2.46
N ALA A 368 4.34 -12.35 -2.58
CA ALA A 368 4.90 -11.61 -1.46
C ALA A 368 4.00 -10.42 -1.07
N ALA A 369 4.20 -9.92 0.16
CA ALA A 369 3.65 -8.67 0.64
C ALA A 369 4.47 -7.49 0.13
N ASP A 370 3.83 -6.50 -0.47
CA ASP A 370 4.46 -5.21 -0.72
C ASP A 370 4.50 -4.37 0.56
N LEU A 371 5.70 -3.98 0.99
CA LEU A 371 5.97 -3.15 2.17
C LEU A 371 6.25 -1.68 1.79
N SER A 372 6.28 -1.36 0.50
CA SER A 372 6.56 -0.02 0.03
C SER A 372 5.40 0.94 0.31
N LYS A 373 5.74 2.22 0.52
CA LYS A 373 4.75 3.27 0.79
C LYS A 373 3.83 3.56 -0.40
N ASN A 374 4.28 3.19 -1.60
CA ASN A 374 3.58 3.50 -2.85
C ASN A 374 2.93 2.25 -3.47
N GLY A 375 3.27 1.04 -3.02
CA GLY A 375 2.88 -0.20 -3.70
C GLY A 375 3.79 -0.54 -4.89
N ASP A 376 4.98 0.05 -4.99
CA ASP A 376 5.93 -0.13 -6.11
C ASP A 376 6.92 -1.29 -5.90
N TRP A 377 6.69 -2.18 -4.93
CA TRP A 377 7.57 -3.29 -4.58
C TRP A 377 9.00 -2.90 -4.19
N ALA A 378 9.27 -1.61 -3.90
CA ALA A 378 10.60 -1.15 -3.48
C ALA A 378 11.11 -1.85 -2.22
N SER A 379 10.19 -2.35 -1.39
CA SER A 379 10.49 -3.29 -0.32
C SER A 379 9.36 -4.31 -0.28
N TRP A 380 9.71 -5.59 -0.24
CA TRP A 380 8.74 -6.67 -0.20
C TRP A 380 9.17 -7.74 0.80
N ARG A 381 8.23 -8.56 1.25
CA ARG A 381 8.50 -9.67 2.17
C ARG A 381 7.51 -10.81 1.98
N ILE A 382 7.99 -12.03 2.13
CA ILE A 382 7.15 -13.24 2.17
C ILE A 382 7.54 -14.10 3.38
N LYS A 383 6.56 -14.82 3.93
CA LYS A 383 6.79 -15.87 4.92
C LYS A 383 6.87 -17.20 4.18
N LEU A 384 7.91 -17.99 4.43
CA LEU A 384 8.04 -19.31 3.81
C LEU A 384 7.04 -20.29 4.42
N ASP A 385 6.53 -21.21 3.60
CA ASP A 385 5.70 -22.32 4.06
C ASP A 385 6.46 -23.26 5.00
N PRO A 386 5.74 -23.96 5.89
CA PRO A 386 6.37 -24.91 6.80
C PRO A 386 7.01 -26.08 6.04
N HIS A 387 8.29 -26.33 6.33
CA HIS A 387 9.01 -27.51 5.84
C HIS A 387 9.18 -28.55 6.96
N GLU A 388 9.15 -29.84 6.61
CA GLU A 388 9.25 -30.95 7.58
C GLU A 388 10.67 -31.53 7.72
N GLN A 389 11.56 -31.26 6.74
CA GLN A 389 12.93 -31.79 6.71
C GLN A 389 13.94 -30.72 6.33
N SER A 390 15.08 -30.74 7.02
CA SER A 390 16.21 -29.87 6.76
C SER A 390 16.88 -30.30 5.47
N GLY A 391 17.24 -29.35 4.62
CA GLY A 391 17.83 -29.67 3.33
C GLY A 391 18.32 -28.44 2.59
N ASN A 392 19.25 -28.67 1.66
CA ASN A 392 19.66 -27.65 0.71
C ASN A 392 18.50 -27.37 -0.26
N THR A 393 18.21 -26.11 -0.53
CA THR A 393 17.23 -25.76 -1.58
C THR A 393 17.61 -24.45 -2.23
N THR A 394 16.87 -24.05 -3.25
CA THR A 394 17.02 -22.74 -3.89
C THR A 394 15.73 -21.96 -3.71
N ILE A 395 15.85 -20.72 -3.25
CA ILE A 395 14.75 -19.76 -3.26
C ILE A 395 14.88 -18.92 -4.54
N TYR A 396 13.78 -18.79 -5.26
CA TYR A 396 13.65 -17.99 -6.46
C TYR A 396 12.72 -16.81 -6.16
N ALA A 397 13.05 -15.63 -6.67
CA ALA A 397 12.17 -14.47 -6.64
C ALA A 397 12.05 -13.86 -8.04
N ARG A 398 10.84 -13.42 -8.40
CA ARG A 398 10.57 -12.68 -9.64
C ARG A 398 9.54 -11.60 -9.40
N LEU A 399 9.59 -10.53 -10.17
CA LEU A 399 8.58 -9.49 -10.21
C LEU A 399 7.75 -9.67 -11.49
N VAL A 400 6.45 -9.95 -11.35
CA VAL A 400 5.52 -10.21 -12.45
C VAL A 400 4.64 -8.98 -12.67
N MET A 401 4.72 -8.32 -13.82
CA MET A 401 3.81 -7.23 -14.19
C MET A 401 2.59 -7.75 -14.96
N SER A 402 2.83 -8.71 -15.85
CA SER A 402 1.84 -9.45 -16.65
C SER A 402 2.48 -10.77 -17.13
N ASP A 403 1.68 -11.65 -17.72
CA ASP A 403 2.20 -12.93 -18.28
C ASP A 403 3.33 -12.71 -19.31
N ASP A 404 3.31 -11.59 -20.03
CA ASP A 404 4.33 -11.21 -21.02
C ASP A 404 5.43 -10.26 -20.50
N SER A 405 5.46 -9.93 -19.20
CA SER A 405 6.43 -8.99 -18.62
C SER A 405 6.79 -9.37 -17.18
N ILE A 406 7.94 -10.01 -17.03
CA ILE A 406 8.52 -10.43 -15.74
C ILE A 406 9.96 -9.92 -15.61
N SER A 407 10.42 -9.68 -14.38
CA SER A 407 11.85 -9.43 -14.15
C SER A 407 12.67 -10.70 -14.39
N PRO A 408 13.99 -10.55 -14.62
CA PRO A 408 14.92 -11.65 -14.40
C PRO A 408 14.70 -12.30 -13.03
N VAL A 409 14.85 -13.62 -12.97
CA VAL A 409 14.68 -14.39 -11.74
C VAL A 409 15.93 -14.24 -10.88
N ASP A 410 15.79 -13.80 -9.63
CA ASP A 410 16.87 -13.87 -8.65
C ASP A 410 16.83 -15.24 -7.95
N ALA A 411 17.92 -15.98 -7.99
CA ALA A 411 18.04 -17.31 -7.40
C ALA A 411 19.10 -17.31 -6.28
N ARG A 412 18.76 -17.87 -5.12
CA ARG A 412 19.65 -18.01 -3.96
C ARG A 412 19.57 -19.42 -3.37
N ARG A 413 20.70 -20.14 -3.38
CA ARG A 413 20.82 -21.42 -2.67
C ARG A 413 20.84 -21.17 -1.16
N VAL A 414 20.10 -21.95 -0.38
CA VAL A 414 19.93 -21.80 1.07
C VAL A 414 19.90 -23.17 1.74
N ILE A 415 20.05 -23.20 3.07
CA ILE A 415 19.94 -24.41 3.89
C ILE A 415 18.69 -24.25 4.77
N LEU A 416 17.63 -25.00 4.49
CA LEU A 416 16.45 -25.04 5.34
C LEU A 416 16.75 -25.89 6.58
N ILE A 417 16.42 -25.41 7.77
CA ILE A 417 16.61 -26.15 9.05
C ILE A 417 15.27 -26.38 9.74
N ASP A 418 15.05 -27.59 10.27
CA ASP A 418 13.78 -28.06 10.87
C ASP A 418 13.45 -27.41 12.20
N GLU A 419 14.45 -26.88 12.89
CA GLU A 419 14.21 -26.17 14.13
C GLU A 419 13.34 -24.93 13.82
N MET A 420 12.19 -24.83 14.50
CA MET A 420 11.59 -23.52 14.77
C MET A 420 12.71 -22.73 15.39
N SER A 421 13.23 -21.78 14.64
CA SER A 421 14.39 -21.05 15.09
C SER A 421 14.07 -20.48 16.48
N ALA A 422 14.81 -20.91 17.51
CA ALA A 422 14.88 -20.19 18.79
C ALA A 422 15.50 -18.78 18.58
N VAL A 423 15.95 -18.53 17.35
CA VAL A 423 16.45 -17.31 16.73
C VAL A 423 15.48 -16.90 15.59
N GLY A 424 14.18 -17.21 15.74
CA GLY A 424 13.11 -17.10 14.72
C GLY A 424 12.30 -15.81 14.81
N ALA A 425 12.82 -14.81 15.52
CA ALA A 425 12.59 -13.45 15.07
C ALA A 425 13.41 -13.30 13.79
N ALA A 426 12.75 -12.97 12.68
CA ALA A 426 13.37 -12.55 11.43
C ALA A 426 14.77 -11.98 11.68
N VAL A 427 15.81 -12.54 11.08
CA VAL A 427 17.18 -12.04 11.22
C VAL A 427 17.16 -10.53 10.90
N GLY A 428 17.16 -9.70 11.95
CA GLY A 428 17.04 -8.23 11.86
C GLY A 428 15.90 -7.56 12.66
N LEU A 429 14.81 -8.23 13.02
CA LEU A 429 13.66 -7.58 13.69
C LEU A 429 13.71 -7.73 15.23
N VAL A 430 13.49 -6.62 15.93
CA VAL A 430 13.42 -6.56 17.38
C VAL A 430 12.04 -7.04 17.85
N SER A 431 11.98 -8.19 18.51
CA SER A 431 10.78 -8.62 19.23
C SER A 431 10.86 -8.11 20.67
N ILE A 432 9.95 -7.19 21.02
CA ILE A 432 9.79 -6.71 22.39
C ILE A 432 8.51 -7.35 22.93
N GLY A 433 8.66 -8.17 23.97
CA GLY A 433 7.54 -8.88 24.58
C GLY A 433 6.42 -7.94 25.05
N SER A 434 5.26 -8.53 25.38
CA SER A 434 4.02 -7.82 25.71
C SER A 434 4.10 -6.81 26.87
N TYR A 435 5.20 -6.81 27.63
CA TYR A 435 5.48 -5.85 28.70
C TYR A 435 5.50 -4.39 28.23
N VAL A 436 5.86 -4.12 26.96
CA VAL A 436 5.77 -2.77 26.35
C VAL A 436 4.37 -2.19 26.44
N PHE A 437 3.34 -3.03 26.38
CA PHE A 437 1.96 -2.62 26.56
C PHE A 437 1.46 -2.80 27.98
N PHE A 438 1.68 -3.97 28.60
CA PHE A 438 1.04 -4.28 29.89
C PHE A 438 1.54 -3.41 31.05
N ILE A 439 2.82 -3.01 31.05
CA ILE A 439 3.35 -2.09 32.09
C ILE A 439 2.63 -0.73 32.02
N PRO A 440 2.64 0.01 30.89
CA PRO A 440 1.90 1.27 30.80
C PRO A 440 0.40 1.07 30.96
N PHE A 441 -0.19 -0.03 30.49
CA PHE A 441 -1.61 -0.31 30.68
C PHE A 441 -2.00 -0.42 32.16
N VAL A 442 -1.22 -1.15 32.98
CA VAL A 442 -1.47 -1.25 34.42
C VAL A 442 -1.26 0.09 35.12
N MET A 443 -0.25 0.87 34.72
CA MET A 443 -0.06 2.23 35.25
C MET A 443 -1.25 3.13 34.94
N ILE A 444 -1.82 3.02 33.74
CA ILE A 444 -3.00 3.80 33.34
C ILE A 444 -4.27 3.32 34.04
N LEU A 445 -4.44 2.02 34.26
CA LEU A 445 -5.54 1.51 35.10
C LEU A 445 -5.45 2.03 36.54
N ALA A 446 -4.23 2.09 37.10
CA ALA A 446 -4.01 2.67 38.43
C ALA A 446 -4.31 4.17 38.44
N LEU A 447 -3.86 4.91 37.41
CA LEU A 447 -4.18 6.33 37.24
C LEU A 447 -5.69 6.57 37.10
N LEU A 448 -6.37 5.79 36.26
CA LEU A 448 -7.81 5.87 36.06
C LEU A 448 -8.56 5.57 37.37
N GLY A 449 -8.12 4.55 38.11
CA GLY A 449 -8.67 4.24 39.44
C GLY A 449 -8.47 5.38 40.44
N TYR A 450 -7.28 6.00 40.44
CA TYR A 450 -6.97 7.18 41.25
C TYR A 450 -7.89 8.37 40.90
N ILE A 451 -8.04 8.68 39.61
CA ILE A 451 -8.93 9.75 39.12
C ILE A 451 -10.38 9.46 39.54
N MET A 452 -10.86 8.25 39.30
CA MET A 452 -12.23 7.83 39.60
C MET A 452 -12.57 7.99 41.10
N ILE A 453 -11.62 7.69 41.98
CA ILE A 453 -11.77 7.85 43.44
C ILE A 453 -11.72 9.33 43.84
N ASN A 454 -10.71 10.07 43.37
CA ASN A 454 -10.51 11.47 43.76
C ASN A 454 -11.62 12.39 43.27
N GLU A 455 -12.06 12.20 42.02
CA GLU A 455 -13.16 12.97 41.43
C GLU A 455 -14.54 12.41 41.76
N ARG A 456 -14.62 11.37 42.60
CA ARG A 456 -15.86 10.74 43.07
C ARG A 456 -16.84 10.42 41.94
N TRP A 457 -16.35 9.72 40.92
CA TRP A 457 -17.18 9.31 39.79
C TRP A 457 -18.35 8.42 40.24
N ASP A 458 -18.22 7.72 41.37
CA ASP A 458 -19.30 6.99 42.02
C ASP A 458 -20.52 7.89 42.25
N ARG A 459 -20.31 9.09 42.79
CA ARG A 459 -21.38 10.08 42.98
C ARG A 459 -21.87 10.65 41.67
N LYS A 460 -20.97 10.97 40.74
CA LYS A 460 -21.31 11.54 39.42
C LYS A 460 -22.20 10.59 38.60
N PHE A 461 -21.86 9.30 38.62
CA PHE A 461 -22.62 8.27 37.92
C PHE A 461 -23.92 7.94 38.64
N LEU A 462 -23.93 7.86 39.98
CA LEU A 462 -25.16 7.68 40.75
C LEU A 462 -26.11 8.86 40.58
N SER A 463 -25.62 10.11 40.57
CA SER A 463 -26.44 11.29 40.32
C SER A 463 -27.01 11.31 38.91
N ALA A 464 -26.22 10.92 37.91
CA ALA A 464 -26.70 10.78 36.53
C ALA A 464 -27.71 9.63 36.34
N LEU A 465 -27.68 8.62 37.22
CA LEU A 465 -28.68 7.55 37.26
C LEU A 465 -29.94 8.00 38.02
N SER A 466 -29.82 8.80 39.08
CA SER A 466 -30.95 9.26 39.90
C SER A 466 -31.68 10.48 39.33
N SER A 467 -31.00 11.37 38.58
CA SER A 467 -31.63 12.50 37.89
C SER A 467 -32.60 12.05 36.78
N SER A 468 -32.59 10.76 36.46
CA SER A 468 -33.53 10.09 35.53
C SER A 468 -34.95 9.92 36.10
N ASP A 469 -35.18 10.18 37.40
CA ASP A 469 -36.50 10.01 38.04
C ASP A 469 -37.42 11.25 37.90
N GLY A 470 -36.97 12.31 37.23
CA GLY A 470 -37.75 13.50 36.90
C GLY A 470 -38.01 13.63 35.39
N GLU A 471 -39.23 13.30 34.97
CA GLU A 471 -39.87 13.55 33.66
C GLU A 471 -39.30 12.95 32.34
N ASP A 472 -38.07 12.44 32.26
CA ASP A 472 -37.60 11.72 31.04
C ASP A 472 -37.04 10.32 31.33
N GLY A 473 -37.96 9.34 31.28
CA GLY A 473 -37.75 7.93 30.93
C GLY A 473 -36.50 7.20 31.43
N GLU A 474 -36.68 6.38 32.47
CA GLU A 474 -35.89 5.18 32.81
C GLU A 474 -35.28 4.51 31.56
N PHE A 475 -34.01 4.05 31.62
CA PHE A 475 -33.35 3.32 30.52
C PHE A 475 -34.00 1.94 30.35
N ASP A 476 -35.20 1.93 29.78
CA ASP A 476 -36.00 0.75 29.52
C ASP A 476 -35.62 0.20 28.14
N ILE A 477 -34.95 -0.96 28.12
CA ILE A 477 -34.62 -1.69 26.89
C ILE A 477 -35.91 -1.99 26.08
N ARG A 478 -37.10 -2.00 26.71
CA ARG A 478 -38.40 -2.15 26.02
C ARG A 478 -38.89 -0.87 25.33
N ALA A 479 -38.31 0.30 25.63
CA ALA A 479 -38.57 1.54 24.88
C ALA A 479 -38.03 1.48 23.45
N TYR A 480 -37.03 0.62 23.19
CA TYR A 480 -36.44 0.34 21.88
C TYR A 480 -37.08 -0.88 21.18
N SER A 481 -38.34 -1.19 21.49
CA SER A 481 -39.12 -2.18 20.77
C SER A 481 -39.51 -1.66 19.36
N PRO A 482 -39.34 -2.44 18.28
CA PRO A 482 -39.81 -2.07 16.94
C PRO A 482 -41.30 -1.69 16.88
N ALA A 483 -42.10 -2.16 17.84
CA ALA A 483 -43.52 -1.85 17.95
C ALA A 483 -43.83 -0.39 18.35
N ARG A 484 -42.87 0.35 18.94
CA ARG A 484 -43.03 1.75 19.35
C ARG A 484 -42.54 2.77 18.31
N ILE A 485 -41.96 2.31 17.19
CA ILE A 485 -41.52 3.16 16.07
C ILE A 485 -42.62 4.16 15.63
N PRO A 486 -43.91 3.77 15.48
CA PRO A 486 -44.97 4.70 15.07
C PRO A 486 -45.24 5.82 16.09
N GLU A 487 -45.04 5.55 17.37
CA GLU A 487 -45.26 6.50 18.46
C GLU A 487 -44.11 7.50 18.57
N VAL A 488 -42.87 7.02 18.48
CA VAL A 488 -41.65 7.85 18.40
C VAL A 488 -41.70 8.77 17.17
N LEU A 489 -42.13 8.27 16.01
CA LEU A 489 -42.31 9.09 14.81
C LEU A 489 -43.38 10.18 14.99
N ARG A 490 -44.47 9.90 15.72
CA ARG A 490 -45.51 10.90 16.04
C ARG A 490 -45.04 11.94 17.05
N ALA A 491 -44.22 11.55 18.02
CA ALA A 491 -43.59 12.46 18.98
C ALA A 491 -42.56 13.36 18.29
N GLY A 492 -41.68 12.79 17.47
CA GLY A 492 -40.72 13.55 16.65
C GLY A 492 -41.41 14.53 15.68
N ARG A 493 -42.54 14.14 15.08
CA ARG A 493 -43.34 15.05 14.23
C ARG A 493 -43.98 16.21 15.00
N ARG A 494 -44.28 16.03 16.30
CA ARG A 494 -44.78 17.10 17.18
C ARG A 494 -43.64 18.04 17.56
N SER A 495 -42.53 17.50 18.05
CA SER A 495 -41.33 18.28 18.41
C SER A 495 -40.73 19.04 17.21
N TRP A 496 -40.78 18.48 15.99
CA TRP A 496 -40.40 19.23 14.78
C TRP A 496 -41.28 20.45 14.51
N LYS A 497 -42.53 20.46 14.95
CA LYS A 497 -43.44 21.61 14.80
C LYS A 497 -43.30 22.63 15.93
N GLU A 498 -42.61 22.28 17.01
CA GLU A 498 -42.29 23.16 18.14
C GLU A 498 -40.99 23.91 17.81
N GLY A 499 -41.03 25.25 17.83
CA GLY A 499 -39.92 26.11 17.42
C GLY A 499 -39.82 26.33 15.90
N ASN A 500 -39.31 27.49 15.49
CA ASN A 500 -39.10 27.85 14.08
C ASN A 500 -37.61 27.84 13.67
N SER A 501 -36.68 27.84 14.63
CA SER A 501 -35.23 27.86 14.42
C SER A 501 -34.50 26.65 15.03
N LEU A 502 -33.22 26.49 14.71
CA LEU A 502 -32.37 25.44 15.29
C LEU A 502 -32.13 25.63 16.78
N THR A 503 -31.99 26.87 17.24
CA THR A 503 -31.79 27.17 18.66
C THR A 503 -33.03 26.90 19.53
N GLU A 504 -34.23 26.85 18.95
CA GLU A 504 -35.49 26.63 19.69
C GLU A 504 -35.92 25.15 19.76
N SER A 505 -35.41 24.30 18.86
CA SER A 505 -35.93 22.94 18.67
C SER A 505 -34.81 21.91 18.54
N THR A 506 -34.60 21.12 19.59
CA THR A 506 -33.62 20.02 19.63
C THR A 506 -33.83 19.03 18.48
N MET A 507 -35.08 18.68 18.15
CA MET A 507 -35.35 17.72 17.07
C MET A 507 -34.99 18.29 15.70
N ARG A 508 -35.24 19.58 15.45
CA ARG A 508 -34.78 20.24 14.21
C ARG A 508 -33.26 20.26 14.15
N ARG A 509 -32.60 20.67 15.23
CA ARG A 509 -31.14 20.69 15.40
C ARG A 509 -30.51 19.35 15.07
N PHE A 510 -30.94 18.27 15.72
CA PHE A 510 -30.36 16.95 15.53
C PHE A 510 -30.55 16.41 14.12
N VAL A 511 -31.79 16.44 13.61
CA VAL A 511 -32.10 15.90 12.27
C VAL A 511 -31.41 16.72 11.19
N SER A 512 -31.39 18.05 11.30
CA SER A 512 -30.71 18.91 10.33
C SER A 512 -29.22 18.63 10.27
N LEU A 513 -28.54 18.55 11.42
CA LEU A 513 -27.11 18.25 11.46
C LEU A 513 -26.81 16.86 10.89
N CYS A 514 -27.60 15.84 11.23
CA CYS A 514 -27.45 14.49 10.69
C CYS A 514 -27.62 14.45 9.16
N VAL A 515 -28.66 15.10 8.63
CA VAL A 515 -28.92 15.18 7.19
C VAL A 515 -27.76 15.87 6.45
N LEU A 516 -27.17 16.92 7.03
CA LEU A 516 -26.00 17.58 6.46
C LEU A 516 -24.75 16.69 6.47
N TYR A 517 -24.58 15.86 7.49
CA TYR A 517 -23.51 14.86 7.56
C TYR A 517 -23.70 13.72 6.54
N VAL A 518 -24.94 13.33 6.23
CA VAL A 518 -25.22 12.39 5.11
C VAL A 518 -24.74 12.98 3.79
N ALA A 519 -24.94 14.28 3.56
CA ALA A 519 -24.50 14.95 2.33
C ALA A 519 -22.98 14.91 2.11
N GLN A 520 -22.20 14.83 3.19
CA GLN A 520 -20.74 14.66 3.12
C GLN A 520 -20.37 13.19 2.89
N GLY A 521 -21.05 12.27 3.60
CA GLY A 521 -20.76 10.85 3.55
C GLY A 521 -21.06 10.22 2.18
N LEU A 522 -22.12 10.68 1.51
CA LEU A 522 -22.57 10.10 0.25
C LEU A 522 -21.56 10.27 -0.90
N PRO A 523 -21.03 11.47 -1.19
CA PRO A 523 -19.92 11.62 -2.13
C PRO A 523 -18.65 10.89 -1.69
N SER A 524 -18.35 10.88 -0.39
CA SER A 524 -17.18 10.15 0.13
C SER A 524 -17.28 8.66 -0.19
N GLY A 525 -18.42 8.02 0.07
CA GLY A 525 -18.63 6.60 -0.27
C GLY A 525 -18.50 6.35 -1.77
N PHE A 526 -19.09 7.22 -2.59
CA PHE A 526 -18.98 7.10 -4.04
C PHE A 526 -17.53 7.18 -4.52
N THR A 527 -16.78 8.21 -4.11
CA THR A 527 -15.42 8.44 -4.59
C THR A 527 -14.43 7.40 -4.05
N TYR A 528 -14.49 7.07 -2.75
CA TYR A 528 -13.52 6.17 -2.13
C TYR A 528 -13.79 4.68 -2.32
N VAL A 529 -15.04 4.30 -2.65
CA VAL A 529 -15.42 2.87 -2.77
C VAL A 529 -15.93 2.56 -4.17
N ALA A 530 -17.04 3.16 -4.60
CA ALA A 530 -17.71 2.78 -5.85
C ALA A 530 -16.90 3.15 -7.11
N PHE A 531 -16.36 4.37 -7.14
CA PHE A 531 -15.62 4.89 -8.29
C PHE A 531 -14.26 4.20 -8.45
N VAL A 532 -13.60 3.88 -7.34
CA VAL A 532 -12.32 3.17 -7.35
C VAL A 532 -12.50 1.74 -7.83
N ALA A 533 -13.51 1.02 -7.33
CA ALA A 533 -13.84 -0.31 -7.84
C ALA A 533 -14.09 -0.29 -9.36
N TYR A 534 -14.79 0.73 -9.86
CA TYR A 534 -14.98 0.95 -11.30
C TYR A 534 -13.66 1.16 -12.05
N LEU A 535 -12.75 2.00 -11.54
CA LEU A 535 -11.46 2.25 -12.17
C LEU A 535 -10.60 0.97 -12.25
N VAL A 536 -10.56 0.19 -11.16
CA VAL A 536 -9.85 -1.10 -11.11
C VAL A 536 -10.40 -2.06 -12.17
N ASP A 537 -11.74 -2.23 -12.23
CA ASP A 537 -12.39 -3.11 -13.21
C ASP A 537 -12.17 -2.66 -14.68
N ASN A 538 -11.80 -1.39 -14.90
CA ASN A 538 -11.53 -0.84 -16.23
C ASN A 538 -10.03 -0.64 -16.51
N GLY A 539 -9.17 -1.33 -15.76
CA GLY A 539 -7.73 -1.40 -16.02
C GLY A 539 -6.93 -0.17 -15.60
N ALA A 540 -7.46 0.69 -14.72
CA ALA A 540 -6.68 1.78 -14.15
C ALA A 540 -5.55 1.21 -13.26
N SER A 541 -4.33 1.72 -13.44
CA SER A 541 -3.21 1.27 -12.62
C SER A 541 -3.42 1.74 -11.17
N PRO A 542 -2.96 0.95 -10.18
CA PRO A 542 -3.05 1.39 -8.79
C PRO A 542 -2.29 2.69 -8.50
N GLU A 543 -1.26 3.03 -9.29
CA GLU A 543 -0.59 4.34 -9.24
C GLU A 543 -1.57 5.48 -9.56
N GLN A 544 -2.37 5.34 -10.63
CA GLN A 544 -3.38 6.35 -11.00
C GLN A 544 -4.42 6.52 -9.90
N ILE A 545 -4.81 5.42 -9.24
CA ILE A 545 -5.75 5.42 -8.12
C ILE A 545 -5.12 6.07 -6.87
N ALA A 546 -3.85 5.81 -6.59
CA ALA A 546 -3.12 6.41 -5.47
C ALA A 546 -2.97 7.93 -5.66
N ILE A 547 -2.62 8.39 -6.87
CA ILE A 547 -2.55 9.83 -7.21
C ILE A 547 -3.94 10.46 -7.06
N LEU A 548 -4.98 9.79 -7.53
CA LEU A 548 -6.36 10.23 -7.34
C LEU A 548 -6.67 10.39 -5.85
N PHE A 549 -6.39 9.38 -5.01
CA PHE A 549 -6.63 9.42 -3.56
C PHE A 549 -5.87 10.53 -2.86
N ALA A 550 -4.56 10.63 -3.11
CA ALA A 550 -3.73 11.67 -2.56
C ALA A 550 -4.33 13.04 -2.90
N THR A 551 -4.68 13.25 -4.16
CA THR A 551 -5.23 14.52 -4.65
C THR A 551 -6.57 14.86 -4.01
N ILE A 552 -7.54 13.94 -3.98
CA ILE A 552 -8.87 14.21 -3.39
C ILE A 552 -8.85 14.37 -1.88
N ALA A 553 -7.82 13.84 -1.20
CA ALA A 553 -7.63 13.98 0.24
C ALA A 553 -7.01 15.34 0.63
N LEU A 554 -6.30 16.03 -0.27
CA LEU A 554 -5.65 17.32 0.02
C LEU A 554 -6.62 18.38 0.59
N PRO A 555 -7.82 18.62 0.01
CA PRO A 555 -8.76 19.58 0.57
C PRO A 555 -9.12 19.32 2.05
N TRP A 556 -9.21 18.06 2.45
CA TRP A 556 -9.49 17.65 3.83
C TRP A 556 -8.31 17.90 4.76
N THR A 557 -7.09 17.85 4.24
CA THR A 557 -5.86 18.16 4.98
C THR A 557 -5.74 19.67 5.25
N PHE A 558 -6.12 20.51 4.27
CA PHE A 558 -6.03 21.97 4.38
C PHE A 558 -7.31 22.64 4.88
N LYS A 559 -8.25 21.88 5.47
CA LYS A 559 -9.54 22.43 5.91
C LYS A 559 -9.41 23.52 6.99
N PHE A 560 -8.28 23.59 7.70
CA PHE A 560 -7.96 24.69 8.63
C PHE A 560 -7.99 26.09 7.98
N ILE A 561 -7.87 26.19 6.66
CA ILE A 561 -8.00 27.46 5.92
C ILE A 561 -9.44 27.97 5.95
N TRP A 562 -10.43 27.08 5.92
CA TRP A 562 -11.83 27.46 5.86
C TRP A 562 -12.34 28.08 7.16
N GLY A 563 -11.85 27.62 8.31
CA GLY A 563 -12.25 28.11 9.63
C GLY A 563 -12.16 29.65 9.77
N PRO A 564 -10.96 30.25 9.57
CA PRO A 564 -10.79 31.69 9.62
C PRO A 564 -11.63 32.44 8.58
N MET A 565 -11.82 31.85 7.40
CA MET A 565 -12.61 32.47 6.33
C MET A 565 -14.09 32.57 6.71
N ILE A 566 -14.68 31.50 7.26
CA ILE A 566 -16.09 31.49 7.69
C ILE A 566 -16.32 32.36 8.92
N ASP A 567 -15.32 32.52 9.79
CA ASP A 567 -15.42 33.39 10.98
C ASP A 567 -15.21 34.87 10.61
N LEU A 568 -14.49 35.18 9.53
CA LEU A 568 -14.24 36.54 9.07
C LEU A 568 -15.40 37.12 8.25
N ILE A 569 -15.99 36.32 7.37
CA ILE A 569 -17.04 36.74 6.44
C ILE A 569 -18.38 36.20 6.95
N ARG A 570 -19.15 37.06 7.62
CA ARG A 570 -20.43 36.72 8.24
C ARG A 570 -21.58 37.40 7.50
N PHE A 571 -22.73 36.73 7.48
CA PHE A 571 -23.98 37.27 6.91
C PHE A 571 -25.11 37.21 7.96
N PRO A 572 -25.02 37.99 9.05
CA PRO A 572 -25.87 37.78 10.23
C PRO A 572 -27.38 37.79 9.95
N ALA A 573 -27.83 38.57 8.95
CA ALA A 573 -29.23 38.63 8.54
C ALA A 573 -29.82 37.31 8.02
N TYR A 574 -28.98 36.37 7.57
CA TYR A 574 -29.40 35.10 6.93
C TYR A 574 -28.92 33.85 7.67
N GLY A 575 -28.41 34.03 8.90
CA GLY A 575 -27.63 33.02 9.63
C GLY A 575 -26.12 33.15 9.36
N ILE A 576 -25.30 32.85 10.36
CA ILE A 576 -23.84 33.02 10.29
C ILE A 576 -23.21 31.92 9.43
N ARG A 577 -23.75 30.70 9.46
CA ARG A 577 -23.15 29.49 8.86
C ARG A 577 -23.90 28.98 7.62
N ARG A 578 -25.21 29.19 7.57
CA ARG A 578 -26.14 28.71 6.55
C ARG A 578 -25.78 29.18 5.14
N PRO A 579 -25.40 30.44 4.89
CA PRO A 579 -24.97 30.86 3.55
C PRO A 579 -23.74 30.10 3.05
N TRP A 580 -22.79 29.80 3.94
CA TRP A 580 -21.62 28.97 3.63
C TRP A 580 -21.99 27.52 3.32
N ILE A 581 -22.91 26.93 4.07
CA ILE A 581 -23.43 25.58 3.82
C ILE A 581 -24.10 25.51 2.44
N LEU A 582 -24.96 26.49 2.10
CA LEU A 582 -25.64 26.55 0.80
C LEU A 582 -24.67 26.76 -0.35
N PHE A 583 -23.67 27.64 -0.18
CA PHE A 583 -22.61 27.86 -1.16
C PHE A 583 -21.80 26.58 -1.41
N ALA A 584 -21.39 25.91 -0.33
CA ALA A 584 -20.64 24.66 -0.41
C ALA A 584 -21.45 23.55 -1.10
N GLN A 585 -22.72 23.34 -0.72
CA GLN A 585 -23.57 22.33 -1.35
C GLN A 585 -23.86 22.64 -2.83
N THR A 586 -24.05 23.91 -3.19
CA THR A 586 -24.19 24.31 -4.59
C THR A 586 -22.91 23.95 -5.36
N GLY A 587 -21.74 24.26 -4.80
CA GLY A 587 -20.45 23.89 -5.37
C GLY A 587 -20.29 22.38 -5.53
N MET A 588 -20.70 21.58 -4.54
CA MET A 588 -20.70 20.12 -4.60
C MET A 588 -21.59 19.58 -5.73
N VAL A 589 -22.81 20.12 -5.87
CA VAL A 589 -23.75 19.73 -6.94
C VAL A 589 -23.19 20.10 -8.32
N VAL A 590 -22.69 21.32 -8.49
CA VAL A 590 -22.14 21.80 -9.76
C VAL A 590 -20.91 21.01 -10.16
N SER A 591 -19.94 20.84 -9.25
CA SER A 591 -18.70 20.08 -9.49
C SER A 591 -18.94 18.60 -9.75
N LEU A 592 -19.96 17.99 -9.14
CA LEU A 592 -20.30 16.60 -9.43
C LEU A 592 -21.06 16.49 -10.78
N SER A 593 -21.85 17.50 -11.14
CA SER A 593 -22.58 17.54 -12.41
C SER A 593 -21.63 17.64 -13.61
N THR A 594 -20.47 18.29 -13.47
CA THR A 594 -19.48 18.36 -14.56
C THR A 594 -18.95 16.99 -14.97
N LEU A 595 -18.88 16.02 -14.05
CA LEU A 595 -18.46 14.64 -14.35
C LEU A 595 -19.42 13.91 -15.31
N LEU A 596 -20.69 14.30 -15.38
CA LEU A 596 -21.64 13.72 -16.36
C LEU A 596 -21.30 14.11 -17.80
N PHE A 597 -20.65 15.26 -17.99
CA PHE A 597 -20.27 15.78 -19.31
C PHE A 597 -18.92 15.25 -19.80
N VAL A 598 -18.16 14.53 -18.96
CA VAL A 598 -16.95 13.83 -19.39
C VAL A 598 -17.38 12.62 -20.23
N PRO A 599 -16.99 12.52 -21.52
CA PRO A 599 -17.44 11.45 -22.41
C PRO A 599 -17.10 10.06 -21.86
N ASP A 600 -15.85 9.89 -21.45
CA ASP A 600 -15.31 8.68 -20.85
C ASP A 600 -14.49 9.04 -19.60
N LEU A 601 -14.95 8.55 -18.44
CA LEU A 601 -14.33 8.82 -17.15
C LEU A 601 -13.05 8.01 -16.95
N ASN A 602 -12.92 6.86 -17.61
CA ASN A 602 -11.74 6.00 -17.54
C ASN A 602 -10.62 6.52 -18.46
N ALA A 603 -10.95 7.00 -19.65
CA ALA A 603 -9.95 7.57 -20.57
C ALA A 603 -9.39 8.94 -20.11
N SER A 604 -10.04 9.60 -19.12
CA SER A 604 -9.72 10.98 -18.69
C SER A 604 -9.48 11.10 -17.18
N ILE A 605 -8.79 10.13 -16.57
CA ILE A 605 -8.54 10.06 -15.10
C ILE A 605 -7.96 11.37 -14.56
N GLY A 606 -7.02 12.02 -15.26
CA GLY A 606 -6.43 13.29 -14.81
C GLY A 606 -7.47 14.42 -14.70
N LEU A 607 -8.34 14.56 -15.70
CA LEU A 607 -9.44 15.55 -15.65
C LEU A 607 -10.44 15.20 -14.53
N VAL A 608 -10.79 13.93 -14.38
CA VAL A 608 -11.69 13.47 -13.32
C VAL A 608 -11.11 13.75 -11.94
N THR A 609 -9.81 13.52 -11.76
CA THR A 609 -9.07 13.80 -10.51
C THR A 609 -9.16 15.28 -10.15
N ILE A 610 -8.96 16.19 -11.12
CA ILE A 610 -9.09 17.64 -10.90
C ILE A 610 -10.53 18.02 -10.54
N LEU A 611 -11.53 17.46 -11.22
CA LEU A 611 -12.94 17.74 -10.92
C LEU A 611 -13.33 17.24 -9.52
N LEU A 612 -12.85 16.07 -9.12
CA LEU A 612 -13.06 15.52 -7.78
C LEU A 612 -12.28 16.31 -6.70
N PHE A 613 -11.10 16.84 -7.01
CA PHE A 613 -10.40 17.78 -6.13
C PHE A 613 -11.25 19.03 -5.86
N VAL A 614 -11.79 19.65 -6.92
CA VAL A 614 -12.69 20.81 -6.79
C VAL A 614 -13.94 20.45 -5.99
N HIS A 615 -14.52 19.27 -6.22
CA HIS A 615 -15.64 18.78 -5.43
C HIS A 615 -15.30 18.66 -3.94
N ASN A 616 -14.12 18.13 -3.61
CA ASN A 616 -13.67 17.95 -2.23
C ASN A 616 -13.30 19.29 -1.55
N LEU A 617 -12.94 20.34 -2.29
CA LEU A 617 -12.83 21.71 -1.73
C LEU A 617 -14.18 22.19 -1.19
N PHE A 618 -15.27 21.98 -1.95
CA PHE A 618 -16.60 22.34 -1.48
C PHE A 618 -17.12 21.39 -0.38
N SER A 619 -16.81 20.09 -0.47
CA SER A 619 -17.20 19.11 0.55
C SER A 619 -16.53 19.42 1.91
N SER A 620 -15.23 19.74 1.90
CA SER A 620 -14.51 20.16 3.12
C SER A 620 -15.00 21.51 3.66
N LEU A 621 -15.36 22.47 2.79
CA LEU A 621 -15.98 23.72 3.22
C LEU A 621 -17.35 23.48 3.88
N GLN A 622 -18.14 22.55 3.34
CA GLN A 622 -19.40 22.14 3.94
C GLN A 622 -19.17 21.54 5.33
N ASP A 623 -18.23 20.59 5.46
CA ASP A 623 -17.85 19.95 6.74
C ASP A 623 -17.54 21.01 7.81
N VAL A 624 -16.62 21.92 7.51
CA VAL A 624 -16.23 23.02 8.42
C VAL A 624 -17.40 23.93 8.78
N SER A 625 -18.28 24.25 7.81
CA SER A 625 -19.43 25.12 8.06
C SER A 625 -20.50 24.46 8.92
N VAL A 626 -20.72 23.15 8.76
CA VAL A 626 -21.70 22.37 9.54
C VAL A 626 -21.17 22.12 10.95
N ASP A 627 -19.86 21.87 11.10
CA ASP A 627 -19.21 21.74 12.40
C ASP A 627 -19.27 23.04 13.19
N ALA A 628 -18.97 24.17 12.53
CA ALA A 628 -19.11 25.49 13.13
C ALA A 628 -20.57 25.78 13.53
N LEU A 629 -21.53 25.38 12.69
CA LEU A 629 -22.95 25.49 13.03
C LEU A 629 -23.28 24.66 14.27
N ALA A 630 -22.78 23.43 14.37
CA ALA A 630 -23.01 22.56 15.52
C ALA A 630 -22.45 23.16 16.82
N VAL A 631 -21.24 23.75 16.78
CA VAL A 631 -20.67 24.49 17.92
C VAL A 631 -21.57 25.67 18.34
N ASP A 632 -22.15 26.38 17.38
CA ASP A 632 -22.97 27.57 17.65
C ASP A 632 -24.38 27.27 18.18
N VAL A 633 -24.93 26.08 17.88
CA VAL A 633 -26.34 25.76 18.20
C VAL A 633 -26.53 24.68 19.25
N LEU A 634 -25.54 23.82 19.52
CA LEU A 634 -25.68 22.72 20.48
C LEU A 634 -25.48 23.21 21.91
N GLU A 635 -26.34 22.71 22.79
CA GLU A 635 -26.20 22.95 24.22
C GLU A 635 -25.21 21.95 24.84
N PRO A 636 -24.52 22.29 25.95
CA PRO A 636 -23.47 21.44 26.51
C PRO A 636 -23.87 19.99 26.79
N HIS A 637 -25.15 19.75 27.14
CA HIS A 637 -25.71 18.43 27.42
C HIS A 637 -26.20 17.67 26.17
N GLU A 638 -26.15 18.29 24.99
CA GLU A 638 -26.54 17.71 23.70
C GLU A 638 -25.33 17.34 22.83
N VAL A 639 -24.13 17.87 23.14
CA VAL A 639 -22.94 17.82 22.26
C VAL A 639 -22.53 16.39 21.92
N ALA A 640 -22.46 15.46 22.89
CA ALA A 640 -21.94 14.13 22.61
C ALA A 640 -22.96 13.29 21.84
N LYS A 641 -24.24 13.33 22.20
CA LYS A 641 -25.30 12.60 21.50
C LYS A 641 -25.50 13.14 20.09
N ALA A 642 -25.48 14.46 19.90
CA ALA A 642 -25.55 15.06 18.57
C ALA A 642 -24.39 14.58 17.69
N ASN A 643 -23.16 14.65 18.19
CA ASN A 643 -21.98 14.14 17.48
C ASN A 643 -22.14 12.66 17.11
N GLY A 644 -22.57 11.81 18.05
CA GLY A 644 -22.78 10.38 17.81
C GLY A 644 -23.74 10.12 16.65
N PHE A 645 -24.86 10.85 16.60
CA PHE A 645 -25.80 10.74 15.48
C PHE A 645 -25.26 11.34 14.19
N MET A 646 -24.58 12.49 14.24
CA MET A 646 -23.97 13.14 13.07
C MET A 646 -22.96 12.22 12.39
N PHE A 647 -21.98 11.70 13.12
CA PHE A 647 -20.96 10.82 12.56
C PHE A 647 -21.54 9.49 12.09
N ALA A 648 -22.49 8.91 12.82
CA ALA A 648 -23.20 7.72 12.35
C ALA A 648 -23.96 7.99 11.04
N ALA A 649 -24.59 9.16 10.90
CA ALA A 649 -25.26 9.57 9.67
C ALA A 649 -24.27 9.73 8.49
N LYS A 650 -23.08 10.28 8.74
CA LYS A 650 -21.98 10.35 7.75
C LYS A 650 -21.53 8.96 7.30
N ARG A 651 -21.33 8.01 8.22
CA ARG A 651 -21.02 6.61 7.88
C ARG A 651 -22.15 5.93 7.11
N GLY A 652 -23.41 6.20 7.45
CA GLY A 652 -24.57 5.74 6.67
C GLY A 652 -24.56 6.29 5.24
N GLY A 653 -24.19 7.56 5.08
CA GLY A 653 -23.93 8.17 3.77
C GLY A 653 -22.82 7.45 2.99
N ILE A 654 -21.70 7.11 3.64
CA ILE A 654 -20.59 6.36 3.03
C ILE A 654 -21.05 4.98 2.55
N ILE A 655 -21.78 4.24 3.37
CA ILE A 655 -22.31 2.92 3.00
C ILE A 655 -23.26 3.04 1.79
N PHE A 656 -24.14 4.05 1.80
CA PHE A 656 -25.04 4.29 0.68
C PHE A 656 -24.28 4.69 -0.60
N GLY A 657 -23.37 5.65 -0.51
CA GLY A 657 -22.57 6.13 -1.64
C GLY A 657 -21.63 5.08 -2.21
N GLY A 658 -21.08 4.21 -1.38
CA GLY A 658 -20.15 3.16 -1.77
C GLY A 658 -20.85 1.88 -2.22
N ALA A 659 -21.52 1.19 -1.30
CA ALA A 659 -22.11 -0.11 -1.58
C ALA A 659 -23.41 -0.01 -2.39
N VAL A 660 -24.33 0.88 -2.02
CA VAL A 660 -25.65 0.96 -2.67
C VAL A 660 -25.55 1.55 -4.07
N LEU A 661 -24.86 2.68 -4.24
CA LEU A 661 -24.65 3.27 -5.57
C LEU A 661 -23.66 2.44 -6.39
N GLY A 662 -22.67 1.79 -5.76
CA GLY A 662 -21.75 0.86 -6.43
C GLY A 662 -22.45 -0.29 -7.15
N MET A 663 -23.52 -0.84 -6.56
CA MET A 663 -24.34 -1.89 -7.20
C MET A 663 -25.00 -1.44 -8.52
N LEU A 664 -25.16 -0.13 -8.76
CA LEU A 664 -25.72 0.39 -10.01
C LEU A 664 -24.69 0.50 -11.13
N VAL A 665 -23.40 0.52 -10.79
CA VAL A 665 -22.31 0.72 -11.75
C VAL A 665 -22.22 -0.43 -12.74
N VAL A 666 -22.32 -1.67 -12.27
CA VAL A 666 -22.26 -2.88 -13.11
C VAL A 666 -23.39 -2.93 -14.15
N PRO A 667 -24.68 -2.81 -13.77
CA PRO A 667 -25.78 -2.91 -14.74
C PRO A 667 -26.01 -1.65 -15.59
N PHE A 668 -25.72 -0.45 -15.09
CA PHE A 668 -26.12 0.82 -15.72
C PHE A 668 -24.96 1.79 -15.98
N GLY A 669 -23.73 1.39 -15.69
CA GLY A 669 -22.53 2.21 -15.84
C GLY A 669 -22.34 3.25 -14.71
N ILE A 670 -21.12 3.75 -14.55
CA ILE A 670 -20.75 4.66 -13.44
C ILE A 670 -21.54 5.98 -13.44
N LYS A 671 -21.95 6.49 -14.61
CA LYS A 671 -22.75 7.71 -14.72
C LYS A 671 -24.11 7.58 -14.04
N SER A 672 -24.67 6.36 -13.95
CA SER A 672 -25.94 6.11 -13.27
C SER A 672 -25.86 6.42 -11.77
N ALA A 673 -24.74 6.07 -11.11
CA ALA A 673 -24.50 6.37 -9.70
C ALA A 673 -24.49 7.89 -9.46
N ILE A 674 -23.81 8.65 -10.33
CA ILE A 674 -23.79 10.12 -10.29
C ILE A 674 -25.19 10.71 -10.52
N MET A 675 -25.95 10.16 -11.47
CA MET A 675 -27.33 10.61 -11.77
C MET A 675 -28.32 10.36 -10.62
N VAL A 676 -28.09 9.35 -9.78
CA VAL A 676 -28.89 9.11 -8.56
C VAL A 676 -28.43 10.01 -7.41
N GLN A 677 -27.13 10.19 -7.27
CA GLN A 677 -26.53 11.01 -6.21
C GLN A 677 -26.90 12.49 -6.31
N LEU A 678 -26.95 13.08 -7.51
CA LEU A 678 -27.25 14.51 -7.70
C LEU A 678 -28.64 14.90 -7.16
N PRO A 679 -29.76 14.21 -7.51
CA PRO A 679 -31.06 14.46 -6.90
C PRO A 679 -31.07 14.30 -5.38
N VAL A 680 -30.33 13.34 -4.82
CA VAL A 680 -30.25 13.14 -3.36
C VAL A 680 -29.55 14.33 -2.70
N LEU A 681 -28.44 14.81 -3.25
CA LEU A 681 -27.76 16.01 -2.75
C LEU A 681 -28.64 17.27 -2.88
N LEU A 682 -29.36 17.43 -3.99
CA LEU A 682 -30.32 18.53 -4.17
C LEU A 682 -31.46 18.45 -3.15
N LEU A 683 -31.98 17.25 -2.87
CA LEU A 683 -33.01 17.03 -1.86
C LEU A 683 -32.51 17.41 -0.47
N ILE A 684 -31.27 17.03 -0.13
CA ILE A 684 -30.65 17.43 1.14
C ILE A 684 -30.46 18.95 1.19
N MET A 685 -30.06 19.58 0.08
CA MET A 685 -29.89 21.05 -0.01
C MET A 685 -31.19 21.83 0.20
N LEU A 686 -32.37 21.23 -0.02
CA LEU A 686 -33.63 21.88 0.34
C LEU A 686 -33.73 22.16 1.84
N MET A 687 -33.10 21.34 2.69
CA MET A 687 -33.16 21.50 4.14
C MET A 687 -32.53 22.83 4.60
N PRO A 688 -31.23 23.12 4.36
CA PRO A 688 -30.65 24.41 4.77
C PRO A 688 -31.30 25.59 4.07
N LEU A 689 -31.94 25.42 2.91
CA LEU A 689 -32.67 26.49 2.23
C LEU A 689 -33.86 27.02 3.05
N PHE A 690 -34.53 26.14 3.80
CA PHE A 690 -35.68 26.48 4.66
C PHE A 690 -35.36 26.45 6.17
N LEU A 691 -34.08 26.31 6.54
CA LEU A 691 -33.63 26.30 7.91
C LEU A 691 -33.34 27.71 8.42
N ARG A 692 -33.74 28.01 9.66
CA ARG A 692 -33.32 29.21 10.40
C ARG A 692 -32.36 28.79 11.51
N GLU A 693 -31.22 29.45 11.65
CA GLU A 693 -30.29 29.15 12.75
C GLU A 693 -30.85 29.67 14.06
N ARG A 694 -31.21 30.96 14.08
CA ARG A 694 -31.75 31.68 15.24
C ARG A 694 -33.14 32.25 14.95
N PRO A 695 -33.93 32.61 15.99
CA PRO A 695 -35.19 33.29 15.82
C PRO A 695 -34.95 34.65 15.16
N GLY A 696 -35.73 34.97 14.12
CA GLY A 696 -35.61 36.24 13.40
C GLY A 696 -34.65 36.23 12.20
N ASP A 697 -33.94 35.13 11.91
CA ASP A 697 -33.14 35.01 10.68
C ASP A 697 -34.03 35.07 9.43
N ARG A 698 -33.61 35.85 8.43
CA ARG A 698 -34.28 35.91 7.13
C ARG A 698 -33.91 34.68 6.30
N LEU A 699 -34.92 34.02 5.72
CA LEU A 699 -34.68 32.89 4.83
C LEU A 699 -34.16 33.35 3.46
N PHE A 700 -34.69 34.47 2.95
CA PHE A 700 -34.43 34.95 1.61
C PHE A 700 -34.17 36.46 1.58
N PRO A 701 -33.34 36.97 0.66
CA PRO A 701 -33.11 38.41 0.52
C PRO A 701 -34.38 39.25 0.30
N TRP A 702 -35.41 38.66 -0.29
CA TRP A 702 -36.70 39.29 -0.56
C TRP A 702 -37.76 39.05 0.53
N SER A 703 -37.43 38.39 1.65
CA SER A 703 -38.37 38.27 2.78
C SER A 703 -38.44 39.58 3.57
N LYS A 704 -39.65 40.00 3.94
CA LYS A 704 -39.86 41.21 4.76
C LYS A 704 -39.27 41.00 6.17
N PRO A 705 -38.60 42.00 6.75
CA PRO A 705 -38.21 41.96 8.17
C PRO A 705 -39.47 41.88 9.06
N GLU A 706 -39.38 41.21 10.20
CA GLU A 706 -40.47 41.18 11.19
C GLU A 706 -40.59 42.56 11.88
N GLU A 707 -41.83 43.00 12.20
CA GLU A 707 -42.09 44.32 12.82
C GLU A 707 -41.32 44.46 14.13
N GLY A 708 -40.41 45.45 14.21
CA GLY A 708 -39.53 45.71 15.36
C GLY A 708 -38.05 45.34 15.17
N GLN A 709 -37.67 44.75 14.03
CA GLN A 709 -36.27 44.44 13.69
C GLN A 709 -35.55 45.50 12.84
N GLU A 710 -36.25 46.54 12.38
CA GLU A 710 -35.65 47.63 11.57
C GLU A 710 -34.57 48.41 12.35
N ASP A 711 -34.65 48.45 13.68
CA ASP A 711 -33.80 49.32 14.52
C ASP A 711 -32.51 48.68 15.08
N LEU A 712 -32.25 47.38 14.86
CA LEU A 712 -31.10 46.68 15.51
C LEU A 712 -29.89 46.42 14.60
N TRP A 713 -30.09 46.38 13.28
CA TRP A 713 -29.03 46.02 12.33
C TRP A 713 -28.57 47.19 11.48
N TRP A 714 -29.51 48.06 11.08
CA TRP A 714 -29.19 49.29 10.34
C TRP A 714 -28.54 50.36 11.23
N THR A 715 -28.79 50.35 12.54
CA THR A 715 -28.13 51.26 13.49
C THR A 715 -26.64 50.96 13.69
N GLN A 716 -26.15 49.72 13.50
CA GLN A 716 -24.72 49.41 13.62
C GLN A 716 -23.90 49.67 12.34
N GLU A 717 -24.51 49.60 11.16
CA GLU A 717 -23.83 49.90 9.88
C GLU A 717 -24.04 51.37 9.44
N GLU A 718 -25.19 52.00 9.68
CA GLU A 718 -25.41 53.42 9.34
C GLU A 718 -24.77 54.41 10.33
N GLU A 719 -24.61 54.07 11.62
CA GLU A 719 -23.74 54.87 12.53
C GLU A 719 -22.26 54.86 12.08
N SER A 720 -21.86 53.93 11.20
CA SER A 720 -20.48 53.79 10.74
C SER A 720 -20.11 54.64 9.51
N GLU A 721 -21.10 55.23 8.82
CA GLU A 721 -20.85 56.14 7.69
C GLU A 721 -21.08 57.63 8.04
N GLU A 722 -21.86 57.96 9.09
CA GLU A 722 -22.21 59.36 9.40
C GLU A 722 -21.37 60.05 10.50
N ASP A 723 -20.52 59.34 11.26
CA ASP A 723 -19.57 59.96 12.22
C ASP A 723 -18.17 59.33 12.18
N PRO A 724 -17.17 59.96 11.53
CA PRO A 724 -15.80 59.43 11.47
C PRO A 724 -15.01 59.53 12.79
N GLU A 725 -15.56 60.11 13.86
CA GLU A 725 -14.87 60.30 15.16
C GLU A 725 -15.45 59.46 16.32
N ALA A 726 -16.53 58.69 16.12
CA ALA A 726 -16.99 57.75 17.14
C ALA A 726 -16.06 56.51 17.21
N GLU A 727 -15.07 56.53 18.12
CA GLU A 727 -14.22 55.37 18.43
C GLU A 727 -15.09 54.22 18.96
N ILE A 728 -15.50 53.32 18.07
CA ILE A 728 -16.06 52.02 18.44
C ILE A 728 -14.97 51.25 19.19
N ALA A 729 -15.17 51.01 20.48
CA ALA A 729 -14.24 50.28 21.33
C ALA A 729 -13.84 48.93 20.71
N LEU A 730 -12.54 48.65 20.61
CA LEU A 730 -12.05 47.38 20.10
C LEU A 730 -12.33 46.29 21.14
N PRO A 731 -12.54 45.02 20.73
CA PRO A 731 -12.84 43.93 21.66
C PRO A 731 -11.81 43.70 22.78
N TRP A 732 -10.57 44.18 22.58
CA TRP A 732 -9.47 44.07 23.52
C TRP A 732 -9.15 45.39 24.23
N ASP A 733 -9.93 46.45 23.98
CA ASP A 733 -9.84 47.70 24.73
C ASP A 733 -10.58 47.52 26.07
N GLY A 734 -9.82 47.51 27.17
CA GLY A 734 -10.36 47.32 28.54
C GLY A 734 -10.31 45.89 29.08
N ASP A 735 -9.93 44.90 28.25
CA ASP A 735 -9.59 43.56 28.72
C ASP A 735 -8.16 43.60 29.29
N GLU A 736 -7.99 43.58 30.62
CA GLU A 736 -6.67 43.60 31.29
C GLU A 736 -6.18 42.21 31.73
N ASP A 737 -6.90 41.14 31.39
CA ASP A 737 -6.53 39.80 31.83
C ASP A 737 -5.16 39.39 31.24
N PRO A 738 -4.16 39.07 32.08
CA PRO A 738 -2.84 38.69 31.61
C PRO A 738 -2.83 37.41 30.76
N ARG A 739 -3.85 36.55 30.87
CA ARG A 739 -4.01 35.34 30.04
C ARG A 739 -4.17 35.69 28.55
N PHE A 740 -4.76 36.84 28.24
CA PHE A 740 -5.06 37.27 26.87
C PHE A 740 -4.01 38.23 26.28
N ASN A 741 -2.87 38.43 26.95
CA ASN A 741 -1.78 39.29 26.46
C ASN A 741 -1.33 38.91 25.04
N ARG A 742 -1.29 37.60 24.72
CA ARG A 742 -0.94 37.11 23.38
C ARG A 742 -2.01 37.46 22.33
N ALA A 743 -3.29 37.31 22.68
CA ALA A 743 -4.40 37.68 21.81
C ALA A 743 -4.39 39.19 21.53
N ARG A 744 -4.18 40.01 22.56
CA ARG A 744 -4.05 41.47 22.45
C ARG A 744 -2.87 41.86 21.58
N TRP A 745 -1.72 41.21 21.76
CA TRP A 745 -0.53 41.45 20.93
C TRP A 745 -0.80 41.18 19.45
N VAL A 746 -1.42 40.04 19.11
CA VAL A 746 -1.76 39.68 17.72
C VAL A 746 -2.75 40.68 17.13
N ALA A 747 -3.85 40.97 17.83
CA ALA A 747 -4.89 41.88 17.34
C ALA A 747 -4.37 43.32 17.15
N THR A 748 -3.57 43.81 18.10
CA THR A 748 -2.96 45.14 18.04
C THR A 748 -1.99 45.28 16.87
N ASN A 749 -1.13 44.27 16.63
CA ASN A 749 -0.22 44.27 15.49
C ASN A 749 -0.96 44.10 14.15
N LEU A 750 -2.17 43.53 14.12
CA LEU A 750 -2.98 43.51 12.89
C LEU A 750 -3.68 44.85 12.63
N TYR A 751 -4.10 45.56 13.68
CA TYR A 751 -4.88 46.79 13.58
C TYR A 751 -4.01 48.04 13.32
N ARG A 752 -2.86 48.18 13.99
CA ARG A 752 -2.01 49.38 13.91
C ARG A 752 -1.36 49.57 12.54
N ASP A 753 -1.07 50.81 12.19
CA ASP A 753 -0.39 51.16 10.93
C ASP A 753 1.12 50.84 10.95
N ASN A 754 1.74 50.83 12.14
CA ASN A 754 3.10 50.37 12.36
C ASN A 754 3.10 49.20 13.35
N VAL A 755 3.95 48.21 13.09
CA VAL A 755 4.02 46.94 13.82
C VAL A 755 5.46 46.62 14.15
N SER A 756 5.68 45.76 15.15
CA SER A 756 7.02 45.29 15.47
C SER A 756 7.67 44.55 14.29
N LEU A 757 8.98 44.68 14.10
CA LEU A 757 9.72 43.96 13.07
C LEU A 757 9.48 42.43 13.07
N PRO A 758 9.44 41.72 14.22
CA PRO A 758 9.11 40.31 14.27
C PRO A 758 7.69 40.02 13.75
N ALA A 759 6.70 40.85 14.09
CA ALA A 759 5.33 40.69 13.63
C ALA A 759 5.18 40.89 12.11
N ALA A 760 5.82 41.92 11.55
CA ALA A 760 5.84 42.12 10.10
C ALA A 760 6.46 40.93 9.37
N LEU A 761 7.62 40.46 9.86
CA LEU A 761 8.32 39.30 9.28
C LEU A 761 7.46 38.03 9.39
N LEU A 762 6.77 37.82 10.51
CA LEU A 762 5.87 36.69 10.71
C LEU A 762 4.74 36.67 9.67
N TRP A 763 4.06 37.80 9.47
CA TRP A 763 2.97 37.89 8.50
C TRP A 763 3.42 37.66 7.06
N VAL A 764 4.57 38.24 6.68
CA VAL A 764 5.17 37.99 5.36
C VAL A 764 5.53 36.51 5.18
N SER A 765 6.03 35.86 6.24
CA SER A 765 6.33 34.42 6.24
C SER A 765 5.07 33.57 6.06
N ILE A 766 3.97 33.90 6.74
CA ILE A 766 2.69 33.19 6.60
C ILE A 766 2.15 33.33 5.18
N VAL A 767 2.19 34.53 4.59
CA VAL A 767 1.75 34.74 3.20
C VAL A 767 2.63 33.96 2.22
N ALA A 768 3.95 33.99 2.41
CA ALA A 768 4.87 33.20 1.60
C ALA A 768 4.63 31.68 1.74
N LEU A 769 4.32 31.20 2.95
CA LEU A 769 3.96 29.80 3.19
C LEU A 769 2.72 29.40 2.39
N LEU A 770 1.67 30.22 2.42
CA LEU A 770 0.42 29.94 1.72
C LEU A 770 0.60 29.94 0.20
N ILE A 771 1.36 30.90 -0.34
CA ILE A 771 1.67 30.96 -1.78
C ILE A 771 2.55 29.78 -2.19
N GLY A 772 3.64 29.53 -1.46
CA GLY A 772 4.55 28.41 -1.73
C GLY A 772 3.85 27.06 -1.62
N GLY A 773 3.00 26.89 -0.62
CA GLY A 773 2.15 25.71 -0.42
C GLY A 773 1.15 25.51 -1.56
N ALA A 774 0.47 26.57 -2.01
CA ALA A 774 -0.45 26.50 -3.15
C ALA A 774 0.28 26.06 -4.44
N PHE A 775 1.46 26.61 -4.71
CA PHE A 775 2.27 26.18 -5.86
C PHE A 775 2.82 24.76 -5.71
N ALA A 776 3.17 24.33 -4.49
CA ALA A 776 3.56 22.95 -4.23
C ALA A 776 2.39 21.97 -4.49
N ILE A 777 1.17 22.33 -4.10
CA ILE A 777 -0.05 21.56 -4.41
C ILE A 777 -0.28 21.52 -5.92
N LEU A 778 -0.18 22.65 -6.62
CA LEU A 778 -0.32 22.69 -8.07
C LEU A 778 0.74 21.84 -8.78
N HIS A 779 1.98 21.86 -8.29
CA HIS A 779 3.04 21.00 -8.79
C HIS A 779 2.70 19.51 -8.61
N LEU A 780 2.21 19.14 -7.42
CA LEU A 780 1.80 17.76 -7.10
C LEU A 780 0.63 17.29 -7.97
N VAL A 781 -0.40 18.12 -8.18
CA VAL A 781 -1.61 17.76 -8.91
C VAL A 781 -1.41 17.75 -10.44
N SER A 782 -0.60 18.67 -10.97
CA SER A 782 -0.44 18.83 -12.43
C SER A 782 0.82 18.18 -13.00
N THR A 783 1.71 17.66 -12.14
CA THR A 783 3.06 17.17 -12.45
C THR A 783 3.95 18.16 -13.25
N ASN A 784 3.52 19.42 -13.36
CA ASN A 784 4.23 20.46 -14.11
C ASN A 784 5.35 21.07 -13.25
N ALA A 785 6.60 20.89 -13.68
CA ALA A 785 7.80 21.38 -13.01
C ALA A 785 7.82 22.91 -12.79
N THR A 786 7.10 23.67 -13.62
CA THR A 786 7.03 25.15 -13.54
C THR A 786 6.48 25.61 -12.20
N TYR A 787 5.45 24.93 -11.67
CA TYR A 787 4.87 25.28 -10.37
C TYR A 787 5.83 25.03 -9.21
N GLY A 788 6.62 23.95 -9.28
CA GLY A 788 7.67 23.65 -8.30
C GLY A 788 8.78 24.72 -8.31
N ALA A 789 9.19 25.17 -9.51
CA ALA A 789 10.18 26.23 -9.66
C ALA A 789 9.72 27.59 -9.10
N ILE A 790 8.42 27.89 -9.18
CA ILE A 790 7.82 29.11 -8.59
C ILE A 790 7.65 28.96 -7.08
N GLY A 791 7.15 27.82 -6.59
CA GLY A 791 6.84 27.60 -5.17
C GLY A 791 8.06 27.40 -4.28
N GLY A 792 9.11 26.75 -4.79
CA GLY A 792 10.33 26.43 -4.03
C GLY A 792 10.97 27.63 -3.31
N PRO A 793 11.21 28.76 -4.00
CA PRO A 793 11.73 29.98 -3.37
C PRO A 793 10.87 30.51 -2.23
N PHE A 794 9.54 30.48 -2.34
CA PHE A 794 8.64 30.93 -1.27
C PHE A 794 8.72 30.02 -0.03
N LEU A 795 8.78 28.71 -0.22
CA LEU A 795 8.93 27.75 0.88
C LEU A 795 10.29 27.88 1.58
N LEU A 796 11.37 28.10 0.81
CA LEU A 796 12.70 28.35 1.37
C LEU A 796 12.72 29.67 2.17
N PHE A 797 12.19 30.75 1.59
CA PHE A 797 12.05 32.04 2.27
C PHE A 797 11.27 31.87 3.58
N THR A 798 10.17 31.14 3.56
CA THR A 798 9.34 30.87 4.75
C THR A 798 10.14 30.20 5.86
N LYS A 799 10.92 29.15 5.56
CA LYS A 799 11.75 28.45 6.55
C LYS A 799 12.77 29.38 7.22
N VAL A 800 13.48 30.16 6.41
CA VAL A 800 14.49 31.11 6.90
C VAL A 800 13.83 32.24 7.70
N SER A 801 12.73 32.77 7.18
CA SER A 801 12.01 33.89 7.77
C SER A 801 11.34 33.52 9.10
N PHE A 802 10.75 32.33 9.24
CA PHE A 802 10.24 31.86 10.54
C PHE A 802 11.35 31.67 11.57
N ALA A 803 12.50 31.11 11.19
CA ALA A 803 13.64 30.97 12.09
C ALA A 803 14.15 32.35 12.55
N LEU A 804 14.20 33.32 11.63
CA LEU A 804 14.56 34.70 11.95
C LEU A 804 13.52 35.38 12.85
N THR A 805 12.22 35.21 12.59
CA THR A 805 11.15 35.69 13.47
C THR A 805 11.30 35.15 14.88
N ALA A 806 11.55 33.84 15.04
CA ALA A 806 11.76 33.22 16.35
C ALA A 806 12.96 33.82 17.08
N LEU A 807 14.09 34.02 16.38
CA LEU A 807 15.28 34.67 16.94
C LEU A 807 15.01 36.11 17.38
N LEU A 808 14.25 36.87 16.59
CA LEU A 808 13.89 38.25 16.92
C LEU A 808 12.92 38.32 18.12
N LEU A 809 11.96 37.41 18.22
CA LEU A 809 11.08 37.29 19.38
C LEU A 809 11.86 36.91 20.65
N ILE A 810 12.86 36.02 20.54
CA ILE A 810 13.77 35.70 21.66
C ILE A 810 14.61 36.92 22.04
N ALA A 811 15.12 37.68 21.06
CA ALA A 811 15.89 38.89 21.33
C ALA A 811 15.04 39.96 22.05
N GLU A 812 13.79 40.14 21.62
CA GLU A 812 12.83 41.04 22.28
C GLU A 812 12.50 40.57 23.70
N TRP A 813 12.32 39.26 23.90
CA TRP A 813 12.15 38.65 25.22
C TRP A 813 13.37 38.84 26.15
N LEU A 814 14.58 38.84 25.58
CA LEU A 814 15.83 39.15 26.28
C LEU A 814 16.06 40.67 26.50
N GLY A 815 15.11 41.52 26.12
CA GLY A 815 15.14 42.97 26.37
C GLY A 815 15.80 43.81 25.27
N VAL A 816 16.02 43.25 24.07
CA VAL A 816 16.51 44.02 22.92
C VAL A 816 15.38 44.85 22.31
N SER A 817 15.54 46.16 22.23
CA SER A 817 14.57 47.05 21.57
C SER A 817 14.68 46.96 20.04
N LEU A 818 13.64 46.45 19.38
CA LEU A 818 13.55 46.36 17.93
C LEU A 818 12.74 47.55 17.36
N PRO A 819 13.05 48.02 16.13
CA PRO A 819 12.29 49.11 15.51
C PRO A 819 10.91 48.64 15.02
N ASP A 820 9.94 49.55 15.08
CA ASP A 820 8.66 49.38 14.39
C ASP A 820 8.81 49.64 12.89
N VAL A 821 8.07 48.88 12.09
CA VAL A 821 8.03 48.97 10.63
C VAL A 821 6.58 49.15 10.15
N PRO A 822 6.37 49.70 8.94
CA PRO A 822 5.02 49.80 8.37
C PRO A 822 4.34 48.44 8.28
N ASN A 823 3.06 48.39 8.66
CA ASN A 823 2.27 47.16 8.61
C ASN A 823 2.17 46.63 7.17
N PRO A 824 2.50 45.35 6.89
CA PRO A 824 2.37 44.75 5.56
C PRO A 824 0.96 44.87 4.95
N PHE A 825 -0.06 45.01 5.80
CA PHE A 825 -1.45 45.16 5.43
C PHE A 825 -1.92 46.62 5.32
N PHE A 826 -1.02 47.57 5.02
CA PHE A 826 -1.35 49.00 4.89
C PHE A 826 -2.44 49.30 3.85
N PHE A 827 -2.65 48.40 2.88
CA PHE A 827 -3.64 48.54 1.82
C PHE A 827 -5.08 48.23 2.27
N MET A 828 -5.29 47.61 3.43
CA MET A 828 -6.62 47.29 3.94
C MET A 828 -7.32 48.52 4.52
N SER A 829 -8.64 48.65 4.29
CA SER A 829 -9.47 49.70 4.91
C SER A 829 -9.49 49.55 6.44
N ARG A 830 -9.75 50.64 7.19
CA ARG A 830 -9.88 50.57 8.67
C ARG A 830 -10.95 49.57 9.12
N SER A 831 -12.08 49.50 8.42
CA SER A 831 -13.15 48.53 8.72
C SER A 831 -12.68 47.09 8.51
N SER A 832 -11.98 46.81 7.41
CA SER A 832 -11.39 45.50 7.14
C SER A 832 -10.33 45.11 8.19
N LYS A 833 -9.44 46.05 8.55
CA LYS A 833 -8.45 45.83 9.63
C LYS A 833 -9.13 45.50 10.95
N ARG A 834 -10.21 46.20 11.33
CA ARG A 834 -10.99 45.94 12.54
C ARG A 834 -11.58 44.53 12.54
N ASN A 835 -12.21 44.09 11.46
CA ASN A 835 -12.84 42.77 11.40
C ASN A 835 -11.80 41.63 11.47
N VAL A 836 -10.69 41.78 10.74
CA VAL A 836 -9.58 40.81 10.76
C VAL A 836 -8.94 40.73 12.15
N SER A 837 -8.63 41.88 12.76
CA SER A 837 -8.01 41.92 14.09
C SER A 837 -8.94 41.42 15.20
N SER A 838 -10.25 41.71 15.13
CA SER A 838 -11.26 41.17 16.06
C SER A 838 -11.41 39.67 15.95
N THR A 839 -11.42 39.13 14.74
CA THR A 839 -11.48 37.68 14.52
C THR A 839 -10.21 37.02 15.04
N ALA A 840 -9.03 37.57 14.73
CA ALA A 840 -7.75 37.08 15.24
C ALA A 840 -7.66 37.13 16.77
N TYR A 841 -8.22 38.18 17.39
CA TYR A 841 -8.33 38.28 18.85
C TYR A 841 -9.09 37.09 19.43
N TYR A 842 -10.31 36.84 18.96
CA TYR A 842 -11.16 35.75 19.47
C TYR A 842 -10.57 34.36 19.20
N ILE A 843 -9.87 34.16 18.07
CA ILE A 843 -9.18 32.90 17.78
C ILE A 843 -8.09 32.64 18.81
N VAL A 844 -7.18 33.60 19.01
CA VAL A 844 -6.06 33.44 19.95
C VAL A 844 -6.56 33.35 21.39
N GLN A 845 -7.62 34.09 21.72
CA GLN A 845 -8.31 34.00 23.01
C GLN A 845 -8.87 32.59 23.23
N GLY A 846 -9.53 31.98 22.24
CA GLY A 846 -10.04 30.62 22.32
C GLY A 846 -8.96 29.58 22.66
N PHE A 847 -7.75 29.73 22.12
CA PHE A 847 -6.61 28.83 22.40
C PHE A 847 -5.80 29.16 23.66
N SER A 848 -6.18 30.22 24.39
CA SER A 848 -5.37 30.71 25.52
C SER A 848 -5.65 29.99 26.84
N THR A 849 -6.77 29.26 26.96
CA THR A 849 -7.09 28.44 28.13
C THR A 849 -6.19 27.20 28.19
N ARG A 850 -5.97 26.67 29.39
CA ARG A 850 -5.04 25.56 29.60
C ARG A 850 -5.50 24.30 28.85
N SER A 851 -6.78 23.97 28.97
CA SER A 851 -7.38 22.77 28.36
C SER A 851 -7.42 22.86 26.85
N SER A 852 -7.78 24.01 26.27
CA SER A 852 -7.76 24.20 24.81
C SER A 852 -6.35 24.12 24.24
N PHE A 853 -5.33 24.61 24.96
CA PHE A 853 -3.94 24.46 24.53
C PHE A 853 -3.44 23.00 24.63
N LEU A 854 -3.75 22.29 25.71
CA LEU A 854 -3.38 20.87 25.87
C LEU A 854 -4.09 19.97 24.84
N LEU A 855 -5.30 20.32 24.45
CA LEU A 855 -6.07 19.60 23.44
C LEU A 855 -5.34 19.56 22.07
N ILE A 856 -4.55 20.58 21.72
CA ILE A 856 -3.70 20.58 20.52
C ILE A 856 -2.78 19.35 20.50
N PHE A 857 -2.07 19.11 21.61
CA PHE A 857 -1.15 17.97 21.72
C PHE A 857 -1.90 16.65 21.76
N LEU A 858 -3.06 16.61 22.41
CA LEU A 858 -3.92 15.44 22.39
C LEU A 858 -4.34 15.10 20.95
N CYS A 859 -4.77 16.07 20.16
CA CYS A 859 -5.16 15.85 18.76
C CYS A 859 -3.98 15.38 17.91
N LEU A 860 -2.77 15.89 18.15
CA LEU A 860 -1.54 15.50 17.44
C LEU A 860 -1.01 14.11 17.81
N LEU A 861 -1.45 13.52 18.92
CA LEU A 861 -0.92 12.25 19.43
C LEU A 861 -1.98 11.14 19.46
N ALA A 862 -3.26 11.48 19.53
CA ALA A 862 -4.34 10.52 19.71
C ALA A 862 -4.50 9.55 18.54
N GLU A 863 -4.12 9.94 17.32
CA GLU A 863 -4.15 9.04 16.15
C GLU A 863 -2.82 8.34 15.88
N LEU A 864 -1.80 8.51 16.74
CA LEU A 864 -0.47 7.96 16.46
C LEU A 864 -0.50 6.43 16.33
N TYR A 865 -1.46 5.74 16.96
CA TYR A 865 -1.63 4.29 16.83
C TYR A 865 -2.07 3.83 15.43
N LEU A 866 -2.55 4.72 14.54
CA LEU A 866 -3.01 4.35 13.19
C LEU A 866 -1.88 3.79 12.30
N PHE A 867 -0.62 3.90 12.72
CA PHE A 867 0.49 3.20 12.04
C PHE A 867 0.30 1.68 12.03
N THR A 868 -0.52 1.13 12.95
CA THR A 868 -0.85 -0.29 12.97
C THR A 868 -1.83 -0.68 11.86
N ASP A 869 -2.56 0.25 11.26
CA ASP A 869 -3.59 -0.12 10.27
C ASP A 869 -3.00 -0.78 9.01
N PRO A 870 -1.92 -0.27 8.40
CA PRO A 870 -1.20 -0.98 7.33
C PRO A 870 -0.70 -2.36 7.76
N ILE A 871 -0.24 -2.50 9.01
CA ILE A 871 0.21 -3.78 9.58
C ILE A 871 -0.95 -4.78 9.68
N VAL A 872 -2.13 -4.31 10.10
CA VAL A 872 -3.33 -5.13 10.19
C VAL A 872 -3.77 -5.61 8.80
N VAL A 873 -3.70 -4.75 7.78
CA VAL A 873 -3.96 -5.14 6.38
C VAL A 873 -3.03 -6.29 5.97
N ASP A 874 -1.73 -6.12 6.21
CA ASP A 874 -0.68 -7.08 5.88
C ASP A 874 -0.89 -8.44 6.58
N ILE A 875 -1.19 -8.42 7.87
CA ILE A 875 -1.57 -9.63 8.64
C ILE A 875 -2.74 -10.36 7.98
N PHE A 876 -3.81 -9.65 7.59
CA PHE A 876 -4.98 -10.33 7.05
C PHE A 876 -4.76 -10.89 5.65
N ILE A 877 -4.02 -10.18 4.81
CA ILE A 877 -3.78 -10.61 3.43
C ILE A 877 -2.74 -11.72 3.40
N ASN A 878 -1.62 -11.54 4.09
CA ASN A 878 -0.44 -12.39 3.94
C ASN A 878 -0.35 -13.48 5.02
N GLU A 879 -0.58 -13.17 6.31
CA GLU A 879 -0.56 -14.20 7.37
C GLU A 879 -1.85 -15.03 7.42
N ALA A 880 -3.00 -14.38 7.21
CA ALA A 880 -4.30 -15.05 7.29
C ALA A 880 -4.85 -15.50 5.93
N SER A 881 -4.14 -15.19 4.82
CA SER A 881 -4.51 -15.54 3.44
C SER A 881 -5.92 -15.06 3.05
N TRP A 882 -6.36 -13.89 3.51
CA TRP A 882 -7.63 -13.30 3.07
C TRP A 882 -7.45 -12.67 1.68
N SER A 883 -8.41 -12.89 0.78
CA SER A 883 -8.43 -12.14 -0.48
C SER A 883 -8.65 -10.64 -0.25
N GLN A 884 -8.03 -9.80 -1.08
CA GLN A 884 -8.20 -8.33 -1.02
C GLN A 884 -9.68 -7.92 -1.06
N THR A 885 -10.48 -8.57 -1.90
CA THR A 885 -11.93 -8.32 -2.00
C THR A 885 -12.64 -8.61 -0.68
N LYS A 886 -12.32 -9.73 -0.02
CA LYS A 886 -12.92 -10.11 1.27
C LYS A 886 -12.55 -9.12 2.36
N TYR A 887 -11.28 -8.71 2.42
CA TYR A 887 -10.81 -7.70 3.37
C TYR A 887 -11.57 -6.38 3.17
N ASN A 888 -11.62 -5.87 1.94
CA ASN A 888 -12.27 -4.62 1.59
C ASN A 888 -13.78 -4.63 1.90
N VAL A 889 -14.49 -5.71 1.59
CA VAL A 889 -15.93 -5.85 1.90
C VAL A 889 -16.17 -5.90 3.40
N THR A 890 -15.32 -6.60 4.15
CA THR A 890 -15.46 -6.75 5.61
C THR A 890 -15.17 -5.42 6.31
N MET A 891 -14.02 -4.81 6.02
CA MET A 891 -13.56 -3.57 6.64
C MET A 891 -14.36 -2.35 6.16
N GLY A 892 -14.70 -2.28 4.87
CA GLY A 892 -15.44 -1.16 4.27
C GLY A 892 -16.96 -1.25 4.39
N GLY A 893 -17.50 -2.38 4.85
CA GLY A 893 -18.95 -2.59 5.01
C GLY A 893 -19.34 -2.91 6.45
N ILE A 894 -19.13 -4.17 6.86
CA ILE A 894 -19.61 -4.70 8.14
C ILE A 894 -18.97 -3.96 9.31
N VAL A 895 -17.64 -3.80 9.31
CA VAL A 895 -16.91 -3.17 10.42
C VAL A 895 -17.32 -1.71 10.59
N ILE A 896 -17.59 -0.98 9.51
CA ILE A 896 -18.11 0.40 9.56
C ILE A 896 -19.51 0.45 10.18
N ALA A 897 -20.40 -0.50 9.87
CA ALA A 897 -21.73 -0.55 10.48
C ALA A 897 -21.66 -0.77 12.00
N PHE A 898 -20.71 -1.58 12.47
CA PHE A 898 -20.46 -1.75 13.91
C PHE A 898 -19.82 -0.51 14.55
N MET A 899 -18.94 0.19 13.83
CA MET A 899 -18.42 1.49 14.28
C MET A 899 -19.54 2.53 14.46
N MET A 900 -20.53 2.56 13.55
CA MET A 900 -21.70 3.43 13.67
C MET A 900 -22.47 3.19 14.97
N LEU A 901 -22.68 1.91 15.34
CA LEU A 901 -23.32 1.55 16.61
C LEU A 901 -22.49 2.08 17.79
N GLY A 902 -21.16 1.91 17.75
CA GLY A 902 -20.25 2.47 18.74
C GLY A 902 -20.36 3.99 18.89
N GLN A 903 -20.43 4.73 17.79
CA GLN A 903 -20.57 6.19 17.81
C GLN A 903 -21.90 6.67 18.41
N ILE A 904 -23.01 6.00 18.09
CA ILE A 904 -24.32 6.31 18.68
C ILE A 904 -24.31 6.03 20.18
N ILE A 905 -23.83 4.84 20.58
CA ILE A 905 -23.74 4.44 21.99
C ILE A 905 -22.83 5.42 22.75
N GLY A 906 -21.65 5.71 22.21
CA GLY A 906 -20.67 6.63 22.79
C GLY A 906 -21.23 8.03 23.02
N GLY A 907 -21.99 8.56 22.06
CA GLY A 907 -22.66 9.85 22.23
C GLY A 907 -23.69 9.85 23.37
N ILE A 908 -24.53 8.81 23.45
CA ILE A 908 -25.55 8.69 24.50
C ILE A 908 -24.92 8.56 25.90
N ILE A 909 -23.91 7.70 26.04
CA ILE A 909 -23.26 7.50 27.33
C ILE A 909 -22.37 8.69 27.71
N GLY A 910 -21.77 9.38 26.72
CA GLY A 910 -20.96 10.57 26.90
C GLY A 910 -21.74 11.73 27.50
N ASP A 911 -22.95 11.99 27.02
CA ASP A 911 -23.83 13.01 27.62
C ASP A 911 -24.29 12.61 29.03
N LYS A 912 -24.53 11.31 29.27
CA LYS A 912 -25.04 10.83 30.56
C LYS A 912 -23.98 10.82 31.65
N PHE A 913 -22.80 10.31 31.36
CA PHE A 913 -21.75 10.07 32.37
C PHE A 913 -20.60 11.07 32.29
N GLY A 914 -20.59 11.91 31.27
CA GLY A 914 -19.54 12.89 31.01
C GLY A 914 -18.60 12.44 29.89
N VAL A 915 -18.39 13.33 28.92
CA VAL A 915 -17.64 13.03 27.69
C VAL A 915 -16.16 12.73 27.97
N ARG A 916 -15.55 13.43 28.92
CA ARG A 916 -14.15 13.23 29.28
C ARG A 916 -13.96 11.86 29.94
N GLU A 917 -14.83 11.51 30.87
CA GLU A 917 -14.76 10.25 31.61
C GLU A 917 -14.96 9.05 30.70
N VAL A 918 -15.98 9.10 29.83
CA VAL A 918 -16.23 8.06 28.83
C VAL A 918 -15.08 7.96 27.84
N ALA A 919 -14.48 9.08 27.41
CA ALA A 919 -13.30 9.06 26.55
C ALA A 919 -12.11 8.36 27.24
N MET A 920 -11.82 8.66 28.50
CA MET A 920 -10.72 8.00 29.23
C MET A 920 -10.91 6.48 29.33
N VAL A 921 -12.12 6.04 29.68
CA VAL A 921 -12.47 4.60 29.74
C VAL A 921 -12.42 3.98 28.34
N GLY A 922 -12.98 4.67 27.34
CA GLY A 922 -13.02 4.24 25.95
C GLY A 922 -11.63 4.05 25.35
N PHE A 923 -10.72 5.01 25.52
CA PHE A 923 -9.33 4.89 25.04
C PHE A 923 -8.54 3.83 25.79
N THR A 924 -8.84 3.57 27.07
CA THR A 924 -8.26 2.45 27.81
C THR A 924 -8.70 1.10 27.21
N PHE A 925 -9.99 0.94 26.91
CA PHE A 925 -10.49 -0.25 26.21
C PHE A 925 -10.01 -0.34 24.77
N LEU A 926 -9.86 0.78 24.06
CA LEU A 926 -9.33 0.82 22.69
C LEU A 926 -7.86 0.38 22.68
N ALA A 927 -7.07 0.81 23.65
CA ALA A 927 -5.70 0.35 23.83
C ALA A 927 -5.66 -1.17 24.07
N LEU A 928 -6.53 -1.69 24.92
CA LEU A 928 -6.67 -3.15 25.11
C LEU A 928 -7.13 -3.87 23.83
N ALA A 929 -8.03 -3.29 23.05
CA ALA A 929 -8.48 -3.83 21.77
C ALA A 929 -7.41 -3.71 20.65
N ASN A 930 -6.50 -2.76 20.74
CA ASN A 930 -5.33 -2.71 19.86
C ASN A 930 -4.32 -3.79 20.26
N ALA A 931 -4.06 -3.97 21.56
CA ALA A 931 -3.22 -5.06 22.07
C ALA A 931 -3.83 -6.45 21.82
N GLY A 932 -5.17 -6.54 21.82
CA GLY A 932 -5.87 -7.80 21.56
C GLY A 932 -5.68 -8.33 20.14
N MET A 933 -5.35 -7.47 19.16
CA MET A 933 -4.90 -7.95 17.84
C MET A 933 -3.61 -8.77 17.96
N ALA A 934 -2.68 -8.35 18.82
CA ALA A 934 -1.44 -9.06 19.10
C ALA A 934 -1.67 -10.33 19.96
N LEU A 935 -2.59 -10.26 20.94
CA LEU A 935 -2.95 -11.40 21.79
C LEU A 935 -3.67 -12.52 21.01
N LEU A 936 -4.28 -12.18 19.87
CA LEU A 936 -4.96 -13.12 18.98
C LEU A 936 -4.08 -13.57 17.81
N SER A 937 -2.75 -13.45 17.91
CA SER A 937 -1.81 -13.90 16.87
C SER A 937 -2.08 -15.32 16.39
N ASP A 938 -2.36 -16.23 17.33
CA ASP A 938 -2.61 -17.65 17.05
C ASP A 938 -3.95 -17.89 16.32
N TYR A 939 -4.81 -16.87 16.25
CA TYR A 939 -6.14 -16.93 15.65
C TYR A 939 -6.28 -16.08 14.38
N TRP A 940 -5.23 -15.44 13.88
CA TRP A 940 -5.30 -14.57 12.69
C TRP A 940 -5.90 -15.26 11.47
N THR A 941 -5.54 -16.52 11.23
CA THR A 941 -6.07 -17.35 10.14
C THR A 941 -7.56 -17.69 10.31
N ASN A 942 -8.09 -17.64 11.55
CA ASN A 942 -9.50 -17.91 11.82
C ASN A 942 -10.38 -16.72 11.44
N THR A 943 -10.93 -16.80 10.23
CA THR A 943 -11.78 -15.75 9.66
C THR A 943 -12.95 -15.35 10.56
N ALA A 944 -13.64 -16.30 11.18
CA ALA A 944 -14.84 -16.02 11.97
C ALA A 944 -14.50 -15.30 13.29
N VAL A 945 -13.44 -15.75 13.97
CA VAL A 945 -12.95 -15.12 15.20
C VAL A 945 -12.50 -13.70 14.91
N MET A 946 -11.66 -13.52 13.88
CA MET A 946 -11.11 -12.20 13.57
C MET A 946 -12.16 -11.22 13.05
N THR A 947 -13.12 -11.66 12.22
CA THR A 947 -14.24 -10.79 11.79
C THR A 947 -15.06 -10.32 12.99
N THR A 948 -15.38 -11.23 13.92
CA THR A 948 -16.13 -10.89 15.14
C THR A 948 -15.33 -9.93 16.01
N TYR A 949 -14.03 -10.17 16.16
CA TYR A 949 -13.13 -9.32 16.91
C TYR A 949 -13.04 -7.90 16.34
N LEU A 950 -12.87 -7.77 15.02
CA LEU A 950 -12.82 -6.48 14.34
C LEU A 950 -14.11 -5.67 14.52
N CYS A 951 -15.27 -6.35 14.50
CA CYS A 951 -16.56 -5.71 14.78
C CYS A 951 -16.67 -5.23 16.24
N ALA A 952 -16.20 -6.02 17.21
CA ALA A 952 -16.18 -5.62 18.61
C ALA A 952 -15.21 -4.45 18.85
N ARG A 953 -14.00 -4.52 18.28
CA ARG A 953 -12.99 -3.45 18.32
C ARG A 953 -13.55 -2.16 17.72
N SER A 954 -14.29 -2.23 16.61
CA SER A 954 -14.82 -1.03 15.96
C SER A 954 -15.91 -0.33 16.77
N ILE A 955 -16.71 -1.06 17.55
CA ILE A 955 -17.64 -0.47 18.54
C ILE A 955 -16.86 0.33 19.58
N VAL A 956 -15.83 -0.29 20.19
CA VAL A 956 -15.00 0.37 21.22
C VAL A 956 -14.32 1.62 20.65
N ASN A 957 -13.78 1.50 19.44
CA ASN A 957 -13.20 2.62 18.71
C ASN A 957 -14.21 3.75 18.51
N GLY A 958 -15.44 3.43 18.06
CA GLY A 958 -16.51 4.40 17.86
C GLY A 958 -16.92 5.13 19.14
N ILE A 959 -16.95 4.42 20.28
CA ILE A 959 -17.25 5.01 21.60
C ILE A 959 -16.15 5.97 22.03
N ALA A 960 -14.89 5.54 21.96
CA ALA A 960 -13.75 6.36 22.39
C ALA A 960 -13.65 7.65 21.57
N TRP A 961 -13.72 7.52 20.23
CA TRP A 961 -13.56 8.63 19.31
C TRP A 961 -14.67 9.66 19.38
N ILE A 962 -15.92 9.25 19.56
CA ILE A 962 -16.99 10.25 19.55
C ILE A 962 -16.92 11.16 20.79
N CYS A 963 -16.47 10.62 21.92
CA CYS A 963 -16.32 11.38 23.14
C CYS A 963 -15.15 12.37 23.06
N ILE A 964 -14.05 12.04 22.37
CA ILE A 964 -12.94 12.98 22.18
C ILE A 964 -13.32 14.15 21.26
N ILE A 965 -14.10 13.88 20.22
CA ILE A 965 -14.65 14.92 19.34
C ILE A 965 -15.60 15.83 20.15
N ALA A 966 -16.43 15.25 21.02
CA ALA A 966 -17.30 16.03 21.90
C ALA A 966 -16.51 16.90 22.89
N VAL A 967 -15.39 16.41 23.45
CA VAL A 967 -14.46 17.23 24.26
C VAL A 967 -13.91 18.40 23.44
N ALA A 968 -13.51 18.16 22.19
CA ALA A 968 -13.02 19.23 21.32
C ALA A 968 -14.08 20.30 21.01
N MET A 969 -15.35 19.90 20.82
CA MET A 969 -16.45 20.85 20.66
C MET A 969 -16.72 21.67 21.93
N ARG A 970 -16.70 21.05 23.12
CA ARG A 970 -16.90 21.79 24.38
C ARG A 970 -15.78 22.79 24.69
N LEU A 971 -14.56 22.49 24.24
CA LEU A 971 -13.39 23.37 24.37
C LEU A 971 -13.24 24.38 23.23
N THR A 972 -14.33 24.64 22.51
CA THR A 972 -14.39 25.59 21.41
C THR A 972 -15.18 26.82 21.80
N PHE A 973 -14.56 28.00 21.62
CA PHE A 973 -15.19 29.28 21.90
C PHE A 973 -16.13 29.70 20.75
N SER A 974 -17.40 29.99 21.04
CA SER A 974 -18.44 30.26 20.03
C SER A 974 -18.10 31.43 19.09
N LYS A 975 -17.40 32.47 19.57
CA LYS A 975 -17.02 33.63 18.73
C LYS A 975 -15.98 33.28 17.65
N ALA A 976 -15.22 32.21 17.84
CA ALA A 976 -14.19 31.69 16.93
C ALA A 976 -14.37 30.19 16.66
N GLY A 977 -15.61 29.71 16.75
CA GLY A 977 -15.87 28.28 16.86
C GLY A 977 -15.53 27.49 15.61
N GLY A 978 -15.78 28.09 14.44
CA GLY A 978 -15.44 27.50 13.15
C GLY A 978 -13.93 27.31 12.99
N THR A 979 -13.13 28.28 13.41
CA THR A 979 -11.67 28.19 13.35
C THR A 979 -11.10 27.20 14.36
N GLN A 980 -11.49 27.33 15.63
CA GLN A 980 -10.87 26.56 16.70
C GLN A 980 -11.19 25.07 16.60
N PHE A 981 -12.44 24.70 16.36
CA PHE A 981 -12.82 23.30 16.19
C PHE A 981 -12.17 22.66 14.95
N THR A 982 -12.16 23.39 13.82
CA THR A 982 -11.53 22.91 12.59
C THR A 982 -10.02 22.71 12.75
N ALA A 983 -9.36 23.55 13.55
CA ALA A 983 -7.95 23.37 13.85
C ALA A 983 -7.69 22.06 14.61
N TYR A 984 -8.49 21.72 15.62
CA TYR A 984 -8.39 20.43 16.31
C TYR A 984 -8.60 19.25 15.35
N MET A 985 -9.63 19.31 14.50
CA MET A 985 -9.88 18.27 13.50
C MET A 985 -8.73 18.14 12.49
N SER A 986 -8.09 19.25 12.12
CA SER A 986 -6.94 19.24 11.21
C SER A 986 -5.69 18.64 11.88
N MET A 987 -5.52 18.82 13.20
CA MET A 987 -4.43 18.21 13.96
C MET A 987 -4.59 16.69 14.10
N PHE A 988 -5.83 16.19 14.27
CA PHE A 988 -6.09 14.75 14.19
C PHE A 988 -5.67 14.18 12.85
N ASN A 989 -6.11 14.80 11.73
CA ASN A 989 -5.70 14.37 10.39
C ASN A 989 -4.17 14.40 10.22
N LEU A 990 -3.49 15.41 10.75
CA LEU A 990 -2.03 15.51 10.71
C LEU A 990 -1.37 14.40 11.52
N SER A 991 -1.92 14.04 12.68
CA SER A 991 -1.48 12.88 13.48
C SER A 991 -1.57 11.59 12.68
N ALA A 992 -2.68 11.36 11.96
CA ALA A 992 -2.86 10.21 11.08
C ALA A 992 -1.75 10.12 10.03
N VAL A 993 -1.46 11.24 9.35
CA VAL A 993 -0.43 11.31 8.31
C VAL A 993 0.93 10.94 8.88
N PHE A 994 1.31 11.47 10.04
CA PHE A 994 2.56 11.09 10.70
C PHE A 994 2.59 9.61 11.10
N ALA A 995 1.48 9.07 11.60
CA ALA A 995 1.37 7.66 11.95
C ALA A 995 1.60 6.75 10.74
N TYR A 996 0.93 7.00 9.61
CA TYR A 996 1.12 6.21 8.39
C TYR A 996 2.55 6.31 7.84
N LEU A 997 3.19 7.49 7.91
CA LEU A 997 4.58 7.65 7.49
C LEU A 997 5.57 6.83 8.33
N PHE A 998 5.22 6.52 9.58
CA PHE A 998 6.02 5.76 10.53
C PHE A 998 5.86 4.24 10.37
N ALA A 999 4.76 3.77 9.77
CA ALA A 999 4.44 2.34 9.66
C ALA A 999 5.56 1.52 8.99
N GLY A 1000 6.13 2.00 7.89
CA GLY A 1000 7.22 1.29 7.18
C GLY A 1000 8.48 1.08 8.04
N GLU A 1001 8.90 2.10 8.79
CA GLU A 1001 10.03 1.99 9.71
C GLU A 1001 9.76 1.01 10.85
N MET A 1002 8.50 0.93 11.31
CA MET A 1002 8.12 -0.01 12.36
C MET A 1002 8.19 -1.46 11.88
N ILE A 1003 7.70 -1.74 10.66
CA ILE A 1003 7.71 -3.08 10.07
C ILE A 1003 9.13 -3.56 9.75
N GLN A 1004 10.06 -2.64 9.43
CA GLN A 1004 11.46 -2.95 9.18
C GLN A 1004 12.29 -3.17 10.46
N ARG A 1005 11.78 -2.75 11.62
CA ARG A 1005 12.53 -2.79 12.90
C ARG A 1005 11.94 -3.74 13.92
N PHE A 1006 10.65 -3.99 13.89
CA PHE A 1006 9.92 -4.78 14.87
C PHE A 1006 9.06 -5.84 14.21
N ASP A 1007 8.83 -6.95 14.90
CA ASP A 1007 7.81 -7.92 14.47
C ASP A 1007 6.38 -7.30 14.57
N TYR A 1008 5.41 -7.95 13.94
CA TYR A 1008 4.02 -7.44 13.93
C TYR A 1008 3.44 -7.35 15.34
N THR A 1009 3.66 -8.37 16.16
CA THR A 1009 3.16 -8.45 17.53
C THR A 1009 3.68 -7.30 18.39
N THR A 1010 4.97 -7.00 18.32
CA THR A 1010 5.59 -5.85 19.01
C THR A 1010 5.05 -4.54 18.49
N SER A 1011 4.93 -4.39 17.17
CA SER A 1011 4.38 -3.18 16.55
C SER A 1011 2.95 -2.91 17.02
N LEU A 1012 2.11 -3.93 17.10
CA LEU A 1012 0.75 -3.84 17.62
C LEU A 1012 0.73 -3.47 19.12
N TYR A 1013 1.62 -4.03 19.94
CA TYR A 1013 1.76 -3.62 21.35
C TYR A 1013 2.24 -2.18 21.51
N ILE A 1014 3.15 -1.71 20.66
CA ILE A 1014 3.60 -0.31 20.65
C ILE A 1014 2.42 0.59 20.28
N GLY A 1015 1.65 0.28 19.23
CA GLY A 1015 0.45 1.04 18.87
C GLY A 1015 -0.59 1.08 20.00
N ALA A 1016 -0.80 -0.05 20.67
CA ALA A 1016 -1.65 -0.13 21.86
C ALA A 1016 -1.15 0.75 23.01
N ALA A 1017 0.17 0.78 23.25
CA ALA A 1017 0.77 1.65 24.26
C ALA A 1017 0.65 3.14 23.90
N LEU A 1018 0.83 3.50 22.62
CA LEU A 1018 0.66 4.88 22.15
C LEU A 1018 -0.78 5.37 22.33
N THR A 1019 -1.77 4.48 22.17
CA THR A 1019 -3.18 4.78 22.41
C THR A 1019 -3.44 5.31 23.84
N LEU A 1020 -2.62 4.90 24.82
CA LEU A 1020 -2.77 5.28 26.22
C LEU A 1020 -2.36 6.73 26.53
N PHE A 1021 -1.55 7.37 25.68
CA PHE A 1021 -1.19 8.79 25.87
C PHE A 1021 -2.40 9.70 25.91
N THR A 1022 -3.45 9.36 25.15
CA THR A 1022 -4.72 10.09 25.16
C THR A 1022 -5.33 10.17 26.56
N VAL A 1023 -5.27 9.07 27.33
CA VAL A 1023 -5.81 9.03 28.70
C VAL A 1023 -5.02 9.95 29.63
N ILE A 1024 -3.69 9.99 29.49
CA ILE A 1024 -2.81 10.87 30.26
C ILE A 1024 -3.14 12.34 29.99
N LEU A 1025 -3.32 12.71 28.72
CA LEU A 1025 -3.62 14.10 28.36
C LEU A 1025 -5.02 14.52 28.79
N LEU A 1026 -6.01 13.63 28.65
CA LEU A 1026 -7.38 13.88 29.11
C LEU A 1026 -7.46 14.16 30.62
N TRP A 1027 -6.55 13.61 31.43
CA TRP A 1027 -6.49 13.92 32.86
C TRP A 1027 -6.25 15.41 33.13
N PHE A 1028 -5.47 16.09 32.29
CA PHE A 1028 -5.15 17.51 32.46
C PHE A 1028 -6.13 18.45 31.74
N ILE A 1029 -7.19 17.91 31.15
CA ILE A 1029 -8.17 18.65 30.36
C ILE A 1029 -9.48 18.75 31.15
N ASP A 1030 -9.94 19.98 31.37
CA ASP A 1030 -11.26 20.30 31.89
C ASP A 1030 -12.19 20.69 30.72
N PRO A 1031 -13.18 19.86 30.33
CA PRO A 1031 -14.04 20.13 29.19
C PRO A 1031 -14.96 21.35 29.38
N ASP A 1032 -15.07 21.87 30.60
CA ASP A 1032 -15.93 23.00 30.96
C ASP A 1032 -15.16 24.33 31.11
N GLU A 1033 -13.82 24.33 30.96
CA GLU A 1033 -12.99 25.53 31.17
C GLU A 1033 -13.37 26.68 30.23
N VAL A 1034 -13.65 26.39 28.96
CA VAL A 1034 -14.01 27.43 27.97
C VAL A 1034 -15.38 28.03 28.28
N ASP A 1035 -16.37 27.20 28.61
CA ASP A 1035 -17.70 27.67 28.98
C ASP A 1035 -17.67 28.54 30.25
N ARG A 1036 -16.79 28.21 31.21
CA ARG A 1036 -16.57 28.95 32.45
C ARG A 1036 -15.80 30.26 32.24
N VAL A 1037 -14.68 30.23 31.52
CA VAL A 1037 -13.73 31.36 31.41
C VAL A 1037 -14.08 32.32 30.27
N LEU A 1038 -14.59 31.83 29.15
CA LEU A 1038 -14.78 32.63 27.92
C LEU A 1038 -16.25 32.90 27.59
N GLU A 1039 -17.16 31.96 27.90
CA GLU A 1039 -18.59 32.10 27.59
C GLU A 1039 -19.41 32.67 28.75
N GLY A 1040 -18.92 32.58 29.99
CA GLY A 1040 -19.60 33.09 31.19
C GLY A 1040 -20.93 32.38 31.51
N ARG A 1041 -21.09 31.11 31.06
CA ARG A 1041 -22.35 30.35 31.21
C ARG A 1041 -22.55 29.80 32.62
N PHE A 1042 -21.47 29.68 33.38
CA PHE A 1042 -21.50 29.40 34.81
C PHE A 1042 -21.21 30.72 35.53
N GLY A 1043 -22.21 31.29 36.20
CA GLY A 1043 -22.10 32.64 36.79
C GLY A 1043 -20.97 32.75 37.82
N ASP A 1044 -20.59 34.00 38.12
CA ASP A 1044 -19.54 34.42 39.09
C ASP A 1044 -19.89 34.04 40.55
N GLY A 1045 -20.13 32.77 40.82
CA GLY A 1045 -20.08 32.24 42.18
C GLY A 1045 -18.62 32.22 42.60
N GLU A 1046 -18.27 33.04 43.61
CA GLU A 1046 -17.00 33.06 44.32
C GLU A 1046 -16.69 31.72 45.02
N ASP A 1047 -16.56 30.65 44.25
CA ASP A 1047 -15.81 29.46 44.64
C ASP A 1047 -14.73 29.29 43.57
N GLU A 1048 -13.58 29.94 43.80
CA GLU A 1048 -12.34 29.68 43.08
C GLU A 1048 -12.08 28.17 43.10
N PHE A 1049 -12.44 27.48 42.02
CA PHE A 1049 -11.79 26.23 41.65
C PHE A 1049 -10.42 26.62 41.09
N ASP A 1050 -9.55 27.08 41.98
CA ASP A 1050 -8.15 27.31 41.67
C ASP A 1050 -7.57 25.97 41.25
N GLY A 1051 -7.01 25.95 40.04
CA GLY A 1051 -6.39 24.78 39.42
C GLY A 1051 -5.07 24.36 40.09
N ASP A 1052 -4.98 24.48 41.42
CA ASP A 1052 -3.90 23.93 42.23
C ASP A 1052 -4.22 22.49 42.61
N PHE A 1053 -3.74 21.55 41.80
CA PHE A 1053 -3.74 20.13 42.13
C PHE A 1053 -2.76 19.88 43.30
N GLY A 1054 -3.20 20.15 44.53
CA GLY A 1054 -2.35 20.02 45.71
C GLY A 1054 -3.03 19.97 47.07
N GLU A 1055 -4.12 20.72 47.31
CA GLU A 1055 -4.71 20.79 48.65
C GLU A 1055 -6.22 20.54 48.68
N ARG A 1056 -6.65 19.88 49.76
CA ARG A 1056 -7.94 19.18 49.92
C ARG A 1056 -9.11 20.14 50.13
N PRO A 1057 -10.35 19.78 49.71
CA PRO A 1057 -11.56 20.33 50.29
C PRO A 1057 -12.11 19.41 51.40
N GLU A 1058 -11.74 19.67 52.65
CA GLU A 1058 -12.54 19.24 53.82
C GLU A 1058 -13.64 20.28 54.08
N ALA A 1059 -14.77 20.21 53.35
CA ALA A 1059 -15.96 20.99 53.70
C ALA A 1059 -17.23 20.52 52.96
N TRP A 1060 -17.62 19.25 53.04
CA TRP A 1060 -18.94 18.81 52.52
C TRP A 1060 -19.63 17.74 53.36
N TYR A 1061 -19.46 17.78 54.68
CA TYR A 1061 -20.32 17.05 55.63
C TYR A 1061 -20.48 17.83 56.95
N GLU A 1062 -21.48 18.70 57.02
CA GLU A 1062 -22.27 18.93 58.25
C GLU A 1062 -23.72 18.72 57.82
N GLU A 1063 -24.24 17.49 57.95
CA GLU A 1063 -25.07 17.02 59.06
C GLU A 1063 -26.20 17.99 59.46
N ASP A 1064 -27.42 17.49 59.25
CA ASP A 1064 -28.72 17.92 59.75
C ASP A 1064 -28.69 18.83 60.99
N GLU A 1065 -29.36 19.99 60.94
CA GLU A 1065 -30.06 20.48 62.13
C GLU A 1065 -31.24 21.41 61.83
N ALA A 1066 -32.19 21.38 62.76
CA ALA A 1066 -33.60 21.56 62.55
C ALA A 1066 -34.11 23.01 62.55
N VAL A 1067 -35.20 23.22 61.83
CA VAL A 1067 -36.13 24.34 62.00
C VAL A 1067 -36.75 24.29 63.39
N VAL A 1068 -36.35 25.18 64.31
CA VAL A 1068 -37.15 25.59 65.47
C VAL A 1068 -37.00 27.09 65.74
N THR A 1069 -38.12 27.69 66.15
CA THR A 1069 -38.52 29.09 66.27
C THR A 1069 -37.99 29.89 67.48
N SER A 1070 -38.16 31.22 67.38
CA SER A 1070 -38.15 32.29 68.41
C SER A 1070 -36.76 32.72 68.93
N THR A 1071 -36.44 34.02 68.99
CA THR A 1071 -37.17 35.20 69.48
C THR A 1071 -36.78 36.46 68.74
#